data_AF-A0A1G0WLQ1-F1
#
_entry.id   AF-A0A1G0WLQ1-F1
#
_cell.length_a   1.000
_cell.length_b   1.000
_cell.length_c   1.000
_cell.angle_alpha   90.00
_cell.angle_beta   90.00
_cell.angle_gamma   90.00
#
_symmetry.space_group_name_H-M   'P 1'
#
loop_
_entity.id
_entity.type
_entity.pdbx_description
1 polymer ?
#
loop_
_entity_poly.entity_id
_entity_poly.type
_entity_poly.pdbx_seq_one_letter_code
_entity_poly.pdbx_strand_id
1 'polypeptide(L)'
;MMYYETEQIFYCLFTFYFSLLTASARTWEELMQETGKYLSQQNKDSALACSDRALKIAISTSPSKHALSLGMIGQIYFDYGNYDKAAEYFMSEKNLKQTFLGKSNPSYAVSLNNLSSAYQYLGKYEEAEQLLLEAIEIKNAANIKDTILAKSYHNLGKLYHSIGMYGKSEENYIKALDIKKEMCGESHPLYANTLYNLGLLYKSYGNFQNAEKNLQQSYNIYRKYNDKNLMRQVELQLAMVYNEQNKAKEFSEIMSKYKSDENIDLNSPDAGNTLYELALLNVVNKDYKNAESLLLKAKPSIEKQNGKTSTVFLSCLNALGIISWIQGDLNKAYKYLNQVVSLREVFFGDKHPEYATAIHNLAGLQIEMKEFGQADRNYSEALSIYLSLIKNYFPFLSESEKARFSRSIKERFDMFYNYVLQRKDENPKLIGAMFNNRLAAKSILLNNSIAINNKIKSSGDASLINDYDKLVKIKEQLSVAYRMNKKEALKIGINTDSLETAANQLEKIISGKSSEFKDEYQKNDITWKDIQSHLGNDEAAVEIAAFKYFLRGWTDKSFYVALLITKETTDNPELVVIDRDNLLEKDFIGNYINSIRHKIEDKDSYKAFWQVIDQKLAGKKKVYISLDGVYNKINLNTILTLSNKYVFEEKSIIILTNLAELSGLKSRKQTASKVRTAELYGAPKFDYDLSGSPESQQNKTELSLPDGIKNIKIEPLPGSKAEVENIFRILNNNEWIPNLFLNEEATVTQLKKVVHPGLLHIATHGYFLSDVNSQSEKKAFGMNITNTIENPYLRTGLLFAGAEKTINNPYSAGKSYDNGILTAYDVLNLDLDEPELVVLSACETGLGEIQNGEGVYGLQRAFRINGARNIIMSLWKVDDEITNQLMTNFYKNWLGGKSIYDAFRDAQAVIKHEHPEPYYWGGFVIIGE
;
A
#
# COMPACT_ATOMS: atom_id res chain seq x y z
N MET A 1 -95.82 -6.32 -15.79
CA MET A 1 -94.66 -6.98 -15.15
C MET A 1 -93.44 -7.17 -16.07
N MET A 2 -93.55 -7.02 -17.40
CA MET A 2 -92.39 -7.13 -18.33
C MET A 2 -91.72 -5.80 -18.75
N TYR A 3 -92.19 -4.64 -18.27
CA TYR A 3 -91.65 -3.32 -18.63
C TYR A 3 -90.72 -2.71 -17.57
N TYR A 4 -90.64 -3.29 -16.37
CA TYR A 4 -89.82 -2.79 -15.27
C TYR A 4 -88.45 -3.49 -15.16
N GLU A 5 -88.31 -4.71 -15.70
CA GLU A 5 -87.03 -5.45 -15.67
C GLU A 5 -86.07 -5.01 -16.78
N THR A 6 -86.56 -4.50 -17.90
CA THR A 6 -85.74 -4.03 -19.02
C THR A 6 -85.05 -2.69 -18.73
N GLU A 7 -85.70 -1.76 -18.01
CA GLU A 7 -85.05 -0.50 -17.60
C GLU A 7 -84.00 -0.70 -16.50
N GLN A 8 -84.20 -1.62 -15.56
CA GLN A 8 -83.18 -1.92 -14.54
C GLN A 8 -81.94 -2.59 -15.12
N ILE A 9 -82.10 -3.47 -16.11
CA ILE A 9 -80.97 -4.08 -16.82
C ILE A 9 -80.25 -3.04 -17.69
N PHE A 10 -80.97 -2.11 -18.32
CA PHE A 10 -80.35 -1.01 -19.08
C PHE A 10 -79.63 -0.02 -18.16
N TYR A 11 -80.18 0.29 -16.98
CA TYR A 11 -79.55 1.19 -16.02
C TYR A 11 -78.35 0.54 -15.32
N CYS A 12 -78.39 -0.76 -15.03
CA CYS A 12 -77.23 -1.52 -14.53
C CYS A 12 -76.16 -1.71 -15.61
N LEU A 13 -76.52 -2.01 -16.87
CA LEU A 13 -75.55 -2.06 -17.96
C LEU A 13 -75.00 -0.69 -18.28
N PHE A 14 -75.81 0.38 -18.25
CA PHE A 14 -75.36 1.75 -18.48
C PHE A 14 -74.51 2.25 -17.31
N THR A 15 -74.85 1.98 -16.05
CA THR A 15 -73.96 2.32 -14.91
C THR A 15 -72.72 1.44 -14.85
N PHE A 16 -72.77 0.18 -15.30
CA PHE A 16 -71.59 -0.67 -15.44
C PHE A 16 -70.70 -0.20 -16.60
N TYR A 17 -71.26 0.10 -17.79
CA TYR A 17 -70.54 0.70 -18.93
C TYR A 17 -70.03 2.11 -18.62
N PHE A 18 -70.81 2.93 -17.92
CA PHE A 18 -70.44 4.28 -17.51
C PHE A 18 -69.43 4.26 -16.36
N SER A 19 -69.46 3.26 -15.46
CA SER A 19 -68.37 3.03 -14.48
C SER A 19 -67.10 2.48 -15.13
N LEU A 20 -67.21 1.73 -16.23
CA LEU A 20 -66.09 1.33 -17.10
C LEU A 20 -65.57 2.49 -17.97
N LEU A 21 -66.42 3.47 -18.31
CA LEU A 21 -66.07 4.71 -19.02
C LEU A 21 -65.66 5.88 -18.09
N THR A 22 -65.95 5.78 -16.79
CA THR A 22 -65.57 6.75 -15.74
C THR A 22 -64.59 6.19 -14.71
N ALA A 23 -63.95 5.04 -15.01
CA ALA A 23 -62.62 4.79 -14.49
C ALA A 23 -61.73 5.90 -15.07
N SER A 24 -61.56 6.99 -14.32
CA SER A 24 -60.78 8.16 -14.75
C SER A 24 -59.51 7.67 -15.42
N ALA A 25 -59.36 7.91 -16.72
CA ALA A 25 -58.17 7.54 -17.45
C ALA A 25 -57.00 8.24 -16.74
N ARG A 26 -56.27 7.49 -15.91
CA ARG A 26 -55.28 8.07 -15.01
C ARG A 26 -54.28 8.87 -15.83
N THR A 27 -53.97 10.07 -15.35
CA THR A 27 -53.00 10.92 -16.04
C THR A 27 -51.60 10.32 -15.97
N TRP A 28 -50.70 10.79 -16.84
CA TRP A 28 -49.30 10.37 -16.78
C TRP A 28 -48.68 10.68 -15.40
N GLU A 29 -48.97 11.87 -14.86
CA GLU A 29 -48.51 12.33 -13.56
C GLU A 29 -48.99 11.42 -12.41
N GLU A 30 -50.28 11.06 -12.40
CA GLU A 30 -50.85 10.15 -11.41
C GLU A 30 -50.20 8.76 -11.45
N LEU A 31 -50.00 8.21 -12.65
CA LEU A 31 -49.35 6.90 -12.81
C LEU A 31 -47.89 6.93 -12.36
N MET A 32 -47.15 8.01 -12.66
CA MET A 32 -45.76 8.16 -12.20
C MET A 32 -45.67 8.34 -10.68
N GLN A 33 -46.62 9.04 -10.06
CA GLN A 33 -46.70 9.16 -8.60
C GLN A 33 -47.01 7.81 -7.95
N GLU A 34 -47.94 7.04 -8.52
CA GLU A 34 -48.23 5.67 -8.06
C GLU A 34 -47.04 4.73 -8.23
N THR A 35 -46.30 4.83 -9.35
CA THR A 35 -45.04 4.11 -9.52
C THR A 35 -44.10 4.38 -8.34
N GLY A 36 -43.88 5.66 -8.00
CA GLY A 36 -43.05 6.04 -6.85
C GLY A 36 -43.56 5.47 -5.52
N LYS A 37 -44.88 5.47 -5.31
CA LYS A 37 -45.52 4.87 -4.13
C LYS A 37 -45.27 3.36 -4.08
N TYR A 38 -45.48 2.62 -5.17
CA TYR A 38 -45.22 1.18 -5.20
C TYR A 38 -43.74 0.84 -5.04
N LEU A 39 -42.84 1.68 -5.55
CA LEU A 39 -41.41 1.53 -5.30
C LEU A 39 -41.05 1.73 -3.82
N SER A 40 -41.65 2.72 -3.15
CA SER A 40 -41.48 2.89 -1.70
C SER A 40 -42.01 1.70 -0.88
N GLN A 41 -42.95 0.94 -1.44
CA GLN A 41 -43.51 -0.30 -0.89
C GLN A 41 -42.78 -1.56 -1.36
N GLN A 42 -41.69 -1.42 -2.11
CA GLN A 42 -40.92 -2.53 -2.69
C GLN A 42 -41.77 -3.48 -3.58
N ASN A 43 -42.82 -2.94 -4.21
CA ASN A 43 -43.71 -3.70 -5.10
C ASN A 43 -43.34 -3.47 -6.58
N LYS A 44 -42.39 -4.27 -7.06
CA LYS A 44 -41.87 -4.21 -8.45
C LYS A 44 -42.97 -4.30 -9.50
N ASP A 45 -43.83 -5.31 -9.39
CA ASP A 45 -44.78 -5.64 -10.46
C ASP A 45 -45.83 -4.55 -10.63
N SER A 46 -46.29 -3.97 -9.51
CA SER A 46 -47.23 -2.85 -9.55
C SER A 46 -46.57 -1.57 -10.05
N ALA A 47 -45.31 -1.31 -9.67
CA ALA A 47 -44.54 -0.17 -10.17
C ALA A 47 -44.28 -0.27 -11.69
N LEU A 48 -43.94 -1.46 -12.20
CA LEU A 48 -43.78 -1.72 -13.63
C LEU A 48 -45.11 -1.55 -14.36
N ALA A 49 -46.21 -2.11 -13.84
CA ALA A 49 -47.52 -2.01 -14.45
C ALA A 49 -48.00 -0.55 -14.57
N CYS A 50 -47.79 0.28 -13.54
CA CYS A 50 -48.08 1.71 -13.60
C CYS A 50 -47.18 2.43 -14.60
N SER A 51 -45.88 2.12 -14.62
CA SER A 51 -44.91 2.75 -15.53
C SER A 51 -45.15 2.38 -17.00
N ASP A 52 -45.55 1.15 -17.30
CA ASP A 52 -45.91 0.71 -18.66
C ASP A 52 -47.17 1.42 -19.16
N ARG A 53 -48.16 1.64 -18.28
CA ARG A 53 -49.35 2.45 -18.60
C ARG A 53 -48.96 3.91 -18.85
N ALA A 54 -48.09 4.47 -18.01
CA ALA A 54 -47.58 5.82 -18.17
C ALA A 54 -46.83 5.96 -19.51
N LEU A 55 -45.98 4.99 -19.86
CA LEU A 55 -45.25 4.95 -21.13
C LEU A 55 -46.20 4.98 -22.34
N LYS A 56 -47.28 4.18 -22.32
CA LYS A 56 -48.29 4.18 -23.41
C LYS A 56 -48.92 5.55 -23.62
N ILE A 57 -49.26 6.26 -22.54
CA ILE A 57 -49.79 7.64 -22.62
C ILE A 57 -48.71 8.61 -23.10
N ALA A 58 -47.47 8.42 -22.64
CA ALA A 58 -46.36 9.31 -22.91
C ALA A 58 -45.96 9.33 -24.40
N ILE A 59 -45.99 8.16 -25.06
CA ILE A 59 -45.68 8.00 -26.49
C ILE A 59 -46.51 8.94 -27.37
N SER A 60 -47.80 9.10 -27.07
CA SER A 60 -48.72 9.93 -27.86
C SER A 60 -48.83 11.38 -27.38
N THR A 61 -48.19 11.76 -26.28
CA THR A 61 -48.40 13.08 -25.64
C THR A 61 -47.16 13.96 -25.63
N SER A 62 -45.96 13.42 -25.38
CA SER A 62 -44.74 14.24 -25.31
C SER A 62 -43.47 13.39 -25.43
N PRO A 63 -42.51 13.75 -26.31
CA PRO A 63 -41.20 13.12 -26.35
C PRO A 63 -40.45 13.17 -25.00
N SER A 64 -40.65 14.24 -24.23
CA SER A 64 -40.06 14.40 -22.89
C SER A 64 -40.66 13.40 -21.89
N LYS A 65 -42.00 13.32 -21.80
CA LYS A 65 -42.67 12.32 -20.94
C LYS A 65 -42.34 10.90 -21.37
N HIS A 66 -42.21 10.66 -22.68
CA HIS A 66 -41.85 9.36 -23.23
C HIS A 66 -40.45 8.95 -22.74
N ALA A 67 -39.46 9.83 -22.89
CA ALA A 67 -38.12 9.57 -22.37
C ALA A 67 -38.10 9.35 -20.85
N LEU A 68 -38.82 10.15 -20.06
CA LEU A 68 -38.91 9.97 -18.61
C LEU A 68 -39.55 8.63 -18.22
N SER A 69 -40.55 8.16 -18.97
CA SER A 69 -41.20 6.87 -18.72
C SER A 69 -40.25 5.71 -19.03
N LEU A 70 -39.50 5.79 -20.13
CA LEU A 70 -38.45 4.81 -20.47
C LEU A 70 -37.36 4.78 -19.39
N GLY A 71 -36.87 5.95 -18.97
CA GLY A 71 -35.88 6.05 -17.91
C GLY A 71 -36.37 5.48 -16.58
N MET A 72 -37.65 5.70 -16.23
CA MET A 72 -38.25 5.13 -15.03
C MET A 72 -38.33 3.60 -15.10
N ILE A 73 -38.82 3.04 -16.21
CA ILE A 73 -38.86 1.58 -16.40
C ILE A 73 -37.45 0.99 -16.34
N GLY A 74 -36.47 1.64 -16.99
CA GLY A 74 -35.07 1.28 -16.90
C GLY A 74 -34.55 1.29 -15.46
N GLN A 75 -34.87 2.32 -14.68
CA GLN A 75 -34.49 2.43 -13.27
C GLN A 75 -35.14 1.33 -12.42
N ILE A 76 -36.42 0.99 -12.66
CA ILE A 76 -37.08 -0.11 -11.97
C ILE A 76 -36.39 -1.44 -12.30
N TYR A 77 -36.06 -1.70 -13.57
CA TYR A 77 -35.29 -2.90 -13.90
C TYR A 77 -33.91 -2.89 -13.25
N PHE A 78 -33.25 -1.74 -13.18
CA PHE A 78 -31.94 -1.57 -12.56
C PHE A 78 -31.95 -1.79 -11.04
N ASP A 79 -32.92 -1.22 -10.32
CA ASP A 79 -33.06 -1.34 -8.86
C ASP A 79 -33.38 -2.77 -8.43
N TYR A 80 -34.04 -3.54 -9.31
CA TYR A 80 -34.27 -4.98 -9.14
C TYR A 80 -33.31 -5.83 -9.99
N GLY A 81 -32.15 -5.24 -10.33
CA GLY A 81 -30.95 -5.78 -10.97
C GLY A 81 -31.12 -6.67 -12.20
N ASN A 82 -32.15 -6.42 -13.01
CA ASN A 82 -32.17 -6.85 -14.41
C ASN A 82 -31.45 -5.81 -15.27
N TYR A 83 -30.12 -5.86 -15.26
CA TYR A 83 -29.28 -4.85 -15.90
C TYR A 83 -29.34 -4.87 -17.43
N ASP A 84 -29.60 -6.02 -18.05
CA ASP A 84 -29.78 -6.13 -19.50
C ASP A 84 -31.03 -5.35 -19.95
N LYS A 85 -32.19 -5.62 -19.34
CA LYS A 85 -33.41 -4.85 -19.62
C LYS A 85 -33.23 -3.38 -19.26
N ALA A 86 -32.59 -3.08 -18.14
CA ALA A 86 -32.31 -1.70 -17.76
C ALA A 86 -31.51 -0.98 -18.87
N ALA A 87 -30.46 -1.64 -19.40
CA ALA A 87 -29.66 -1.10 -20.49
C ALA A 87 -30.48 -0.89 -21.77
N GLU A 88 -31.39 -1.79 -22.13
CA GLU A 88 -32.29 -1.62 -23.29
C GLU A 88 -33.18 -0.37 -23.16
N TYR A 89 -33.81 -0.18 -22.00
CA TYR A 89 -34.66 0.98 -21.74
C TYR A 89 -33.85 2.28 -21.64
N PHE A 90 -32.69 2.27 -20.98
CA PHE A 90 -31.80 3.43 -20.91
C PHE A 90 -31.20 3.78 -22.28
N MET A 91 -30.91 2.81 -23.14
CA MET A 91 -30.46 3.05 -24.51
C MET A 91 -31.56 3.71 -25.33
N SER A 92 -32.81 3.26 -25.15
CA SER A 92 -33.99 3.85 -25.81
C SER A 92 -34.27 5.26 -25.30
N GLU A 93 -34.14 5.51 -23.99
CA GLU A 93 -34.18 6.85 -23.38
C GLU A 93 -33.10 7.77 -23.99
N LYS A 94 -31.85 7.29 -24.03
CA LYS A 94 -30.70 8.01 -24.59
C LYS A 94 -30.95 8.40 -26.05
N ASN A 95 -31.33 7.44 -26.90
CA ASN A 95 -31.57 7.68 -28.32
C ASN A 95 -32.70 8.68 -28.54
N LEU A 96 -33.80 8.54 -27.80
CA LEU A 96 -34.93 9.47 -27.90
C LEU A 96 -34.51 10.89 -27.50
N LYS A 97 -33.85 11.06 -26.35
CA LYS A 97 -33.34 12.37 -25.89
C LYS A 97 -32.36 12.97 -26.90
N GLN A 98 -31.48 12.17 -27.50
CA GLN A 98 -30.58 12.65 -28.54
C GLN A 98 -31.35 13.23 -29.73
N THR A 99 -32.41 12.57 -30.18
CA THR A 99 -33.20 13.02 -31.34
C THR A 99 -33.91 14.34 -31.10
N PHE A 100 -34.54 14.55 -29.94
CA PHE A 100 -35.36 15.77 -29.72
C PHE A 100 -34.65 16.89 -28.94
N LEU A 101 -33.60 16.61 -28.16
CA LEU A 101 -32.82 17.63 -27.43
C LEU A 101 -31.46 17.95 -28.06
N GLY A 102 -30.89 17.01 -28.83
CA GLY A 102 -29.49 17.05 -29.26
C GLY A 102 -28.50 16.64 -28.16
N LYS A 103 -27.28 16.26 -28.57
CA LYS A 103 -26.23 15.75 -27.65
C LYS A 103 -25.70 16.80 -26.66
N SER A 104 -25.72 18.08 -27.03
CA SER A 104 -25.20 19.16 -26.18
C SER A 104 -26.15 19.55 -25.04
N ASN A 105 -27.36 18.98 -24.98
CA ASN A 105 -28.32 19.34 -23.94
C ASN A 105 -27.97 18.71 -22.58
N PRO A 106 -27.92 19.48 -21.48
CA PRO A 106 -27.60 18.96 -20.15
C PRO A 106 -28.51 17.83 -19.64
N SER A 107 -29.75 17.73 -20.14
CA SER A 107 -30.68 16.65 -19.76
C SER A 107 -30.38 15.31 -20.45
N TYR A 108 -29.60 15.34 -21.54
CA TYR A 108 -29.09 14.14 -22.20
C TYR A 108 -28.02 13.43 -21.34
N ALA A 109 -27.27 14.17 -20.52
CA ALA A 109 -26.29 13.61 -19.59
C ALA A 109 -26.92 12.65 -18.54
N VAL A 110 -28.21 12.80 -18.22
CA VAL A 110 -28.92 11.90 -17.30
C VAL A 110 -29.04 10.49 -17.91
N SER A 111 -29.41 10.39 -19.19
CA SER A 111 -29.53 9.09 -19.87
C SER A 111 -28.16 8.41 -20.03
N LEU A 112 -27.09 9.18 -20.24
CA LEU A 112 -25.73 8.65 -20.29
C LEU A 112 -25.32 8.03 -18.95
N ASN A 113 -25.61 8.71 -17.83
CA ASN A 113 -25.34 8.19 -16.48
C ASN A 113 -26.11 6.91 -16.14
N ASN A 114 -27.37 6.84 -16.56
CA ASN A 114 -28.20 5.68 -16.29
C ASN A 114 -27.71 4.46 -17.10
N LEU A 115 -27.46 4.66 -18.39
CA LEU A 115 -26.92 3.61 -19.26
C LEU A 115 -25.53 3.15 -18.80
N SER A 116 -24.65 4.09 -18.41
CA SER A 116 -23.32 3.75 -17.92
C SER A 116 -23.38 2.94 -16.62
N SER A 117 -24.33 3.24 -15.74
CA SER A 117 -24.54 2.46 -14.52
C SER A 117 -24.91 1.00 -14.87
N ALA A 118 -25.83 0.78 -15.82
CA ALA A 118 -26.19 -0.56 -16.27
C ALA A 118 -24.98 -1.27 -16.92
N TYR A 119 -24.22 -0.57 -17.77
CA TYR A 119 -23.02 -1.12 -18.40
C TYR A 119 -21.93 -1.51 -17.41
N GLN A 120 -21.71 -0.75 -16.33
CA GLN A 120 -20.78 -1.15 -15.26
C GLN A 120 -21.17 -2.48 -14.62
N TYR A 121 -22.46 -2.68 -14.32
CA TYR A 121 -22.94 -3.95 -13.75
C TYR A 121 -22.91 -5.11 -14.75
N LEU A 122 -22.89 -4.81 -16.05
CA LEU A 122 -22.72 -5.79 -17.14
C LEU A 122 -21.25 -6.02 -17.53
N GLY A 123 -20.28 -5.37 -16.87
CA GLY A 123 -18.85 -5.49 -17.18
C GLY A 123 -18.38 -4.70 -18.41
N LYS A 124 -19.24 -3.91 -19.04
CA LYS A 124 -18.94 -3.06 -20.20
C LYS A 124 -18.26 -1.75 -19.76
N TYR A 125 -17.07 -1.87 -19.19
CA TYR A 125 -16.41 -0.74 -18.51
C TYR A 125 -15.93 0.33 -19.49
N GLU A 126 -15.41 -0.04 -20.66
CA GLU A 126 -14.96 0.90 -21.68
C GLU A 126 -16.13 1.76 -22.20
N GLU A 127 -17.27 1.13 -22.52
CA GLU A 127 -18.45 1.86 -22.96
C GLU A 127 -19.03 2.71 -21.82
N ALA A 128 -19.03 2.21 -20.58
CA ALA A 128 -19.47 2.98 -19.43
C ALA A 128 -18.58 4.21 -19.18
N GLU A 129 -17.26 4.08 -19.32
CA GLU A 129 -16.30 5.18 -19.18
C GLU A 129 -16.57 6.26 -20.23
N GLN A 130 -16.71 5.88 -21.50
CA GLN A 130 -17.02 6.81 -22.59
C GLN A 130 -18.30 7.61 -22.33
N LEU A 131 -19.38 6.93 -21.90
CA LEU A 131 -20.65 7.59 -21.57
C LEU A 131 -20.52 8.57 -20.40
N LEU A 132 -19.74 8.23 -19.37
CA LEU A 132 -19.52 9.09 -18.21
C LEU A 132 -18.67 10.30 -18.56
N LEU A 133 -17.61 10.13 -19.36
CA LEU A 133 -16.79 11.23 -19.84
C LEU A 133 -17.60 12.19 -20.71
N GLU A 134 -18.42 11.67 -21.64
CA GLU A 134 -19.36 12.49 -22.44
C GLU A 134 -20.34 13.26 -21.55
N ALA A 135 -20.92 12.62 -20.53
CA ALA A 135 -21.84 13.26 -19.59
C ALA A 135 -21.18 14.40 -18.79
N ILE A 136 -19.93 14.20 -18.36
CA ILE A 136 -19.13 15.20 -17.65
C ILE A 136 -18.80 16.37 -18.57
N GLU A 137 -18.38 16.10 -19.81
CA GLU A 137 -18.05 17.12 -20.81
C GLU A 137 -19.24 18.02 -21.12
N ILE A 138 -20.43 17.44 -21.36
CA ILE A 138 -21.66 18.21 -21.62
C ILE A 138 -21.98 19.16 -20.48
N LYS A 139 -21.90 18.69 -19.23
CA LYS A 139 -22.21 19.50 -18.05
C LYS A 139 -21.17 20.60 -17.83
N ASN A 140 -19.89 20.29 -18.00
CA ASN A 140 -18.81 21.27 -17.87
C ASN A 140 -18.86 22.34 -18.97
N ALA A 141 -19.11 21.95 -20.23
CA ALA A 141 -19.26 22.89 -21.34
C ALA A 141 -20.45 23.85 -21.14
N ALA A 142 -21.50 23.38 -20.46
CA ALA A 142 -22.66 24.20 -20.08
C ALA A 142 -22.45 25.01 -18.78
N ASN A 143 -21.29 24.88 -18.10
CA ASN A 143 -21.02 25.45 -16.78
C ASN A 143 -22.07 25.05 -15.71
N ILE A 144 -22.65 23.86 -15.81
CA ILE A 144 -23.67 23.37 -14.87
C ILE A 144 -23.00 22.48 -13.82
N LYS A 145 -22.94 22.99 -12.59
CA LYS A 145 -22.59 22.23 -11.40
C LYS A 145 -23.85 21.80 -10.68
N ASP A 146 -24.23 20.54 -10.81
CA ASP A 146 -25.41 19.96 -10.17
C ASP A 146 -25.15 18.53 -9.64
N THR A 147 -26.15 17.95 -9.00
CA THR A 147 -26.07 16.58 -8.45
C THR A 147 -25.91 15.51 -9.54
N ILE A 148 -26.25 15.81 -10.81
CA ILE A 148 -26.05 14.90 -11.94
C ILE A 148 -24.58 14.86 -12.32
N LEU A 149 -23.89 16.01 -12.41
CA LEU A 149 -22.45 16.05 -12.60
C LEU A 149 -21.72 15.30 -11.47
N ALA A 150 -22.15 15.50 -10.22
CA ALA A 150 -21.60 14.75 -9.09
C ALA A 150 -21.86 13.24 -9.19
N LYS A 151 -23.02 12.81 -9.71
CA LYS A 151 -23.33 11.39 -9.97
C LYS A 151 -22.42 10.84 -11.07
N SER A 152 -22.14 11.59 -12.13
CA SER A 152 -21.18 11.18 -13.18
C SER A 152 -19.79 10.91 -12.59
N TYR A 153 -19.27 11.85 -11.81
CA TYR A 153 -17.98 11.67 -11.14
C TYR A 153 -18.00 10.51 -10.16
N HIS A 154 -19.04 10.36 -9.33
CA HIS A 154 -19.17 9.23 -8.42
C HIS A 154 -19.17 7.88 -9.15
N ASN A 155 -19.93 7.76 -10.24
CA ASN A 155 -20.02 6.54 -11.04
C ASN A 155 -18.72 6.25 -11.77
N LEU A 156 -17.99 7.27 -12.22
CA LEU A 156 -16.66 7.11 -12.81
C LEU A 156 -15.65 6.65 -11.75
N GLY A 157 -15.75 7.19 -10.53
CA GLY A 157 -15.00 6.72 -9.37
C GLY A 157 -15.23 5.24 -9.10
N LYS A 158 -16.50 4.80 -9.08
CA LYS A 158 -16.87 3.38 -8.89
C LYS A 158 -16.37 2.47 -10.01
N LEU A 159 -16.44 2.93 -11.25
CA LEU A 159 -15.90 2.21 -12.40
C LEU A 159 -14.40 1.98 -12.22
N TYR A 160 -13.65 3.05 -11.97
CA TYR A 160 -12.21 2.97 -11.74
C TYR A 160 -11.84 2.13 -10.53
N HIS A 161 -12.63 2.15 -9.46
CA HIS A 161 -12.44 1.23 -8.34
C HIS A 161 -12.55 -0.24 -8.79
N SER A 162 -13.58 -0.56 -9.59
CA SER A 162 -13.89 -1.92 -10.03
C SER A 162 -12.81 -2.51 -10.94
N ILE A 163 -12.14 -1.66 -11.74
CA ILE A 163 -11.05 -2.08 -12.63
C ILE A 163 -9.64 -1.89 -12.02
N GLY A 164 -9.55 -1.60 -10.71
CA GLY A 164 -8.28 -1.46 -9.99
C GLY A 164 -7.54 -0.13 -10.21
N MET A 165 -8.15 0.85 -10.87
CA MET A 165 -7.61 2.20 -11.07
C MET A 165 -7.85 3.11 -9.85
N TYR A 166 -7.27 2.76 -8.70
CA TYR A 166 -7.57 3.41 -7.41
C TYR A 166 -7.29 4.92 -7.38
N GLY A 167 -6.19 5.39 -7.97
CA GLY A 167 -5.86 6.83 -8.00
C GLY A 167 -6.92 7.66 -8.77
N LYS A 168 -7.32 7.20 -9.96
CA LYS A 168 -8.42 7.84 -10.71
C LYS A 168 -9.74 7.71 -9.96
N SER A 169 -9.98 6.58 -9.28
CA SER A 169 -11.19 6.37 -8.50
C SER A 169 -11.35 7.42 -7.41
N GLU A 170 -10.29 7.64 -6.62
CA GLU A 170 -10.27 8.61 -5.54
C GLU A 170 -10.48 10.04 -6.04
N GLU A 171 -9.78 10.45 -7.10
CA GLU A 171 -9.94 11.78 -7.71
C GLU A 171 -11.40 12.06 -8.07
N ASN A 172 -12.07 11.09 -8.67
CA ASN A 172 -13.46 11.21 -9.09
C ASN A 172 -14.43 11.20 -7.90
N TYR A 173 -14.16 10.43 -6.84
CA TYR A 173 -14.94 10.51 -5.61
C TYR A 173 -14.78 11.86 -4.91
N ILE A 174 -13.58 12.43 -4.85
CA ILE A 174 -13.33 13.76 -4.27
C ILE A 174 -14.10 14.83 -5.04
N LYS A 175 -14.01 14.87 -6.38
CA LYS A 175 -14.80 15.80 -7.21
C LYS A 175 -16.30 15.67 -6.96
N ALA A 176 -16.80 14.44 -6.81
CA ALA A 176 -18.20 14.20 -6.49
C ALA A 176 -18.59 14.71 -5.09
N LEU A 177 -17.71 14.55 -4.08
CA LEU A 177 -17.92 15.08 -2.73
C LEU A 177 -17.97 16.61 -2.74
N ASP A 178 -17.06 17.27 -3.44
CA ASP A 178 -16.99 18.74 -3.50
C ASP A 178 -18.28 19.34 -4.07
N ILE A 179 -18.78 18.80 -5.19
CA ILE A 179 -20.03 19.25 -5.79
C ILE A 179 -21.22 18.94 -4.87
N LYS A 180 -21.27 17.75 -4.26
CA LYS A 180 -22.37 17.38 -3.33
C LYS A 180 -22.38 18.27 -2.09
N LYS A 181 -21.21 18.63 -1.57
CA LYS A 181 -21.06 19.56 -0.45
C LYS A 181 -21.64 20.92 -0.79
N GLU A 182 -21.33 21.46 -1.97
CA GLU A 182 -21.86 22.75 -2.44
C GLU A 182 -23.39 22.71 -2.64
N MET A 183 -23.91 21.62 -3.23
CA MET A 183 -25.32 21.54 -3.63
C MET A 183 -26.30 21.14 -2.53
N CYS A 184 -25.91 20.23 -1.63
CA CYS A 184 -26.82 19.68 -0.61
C CYS A 184 -26.21 19.59 0.79
N GLY A 185 -24.94 19.97 0.98
CA GLY A 185 -24.25 19.96 2.26
C GLY A 185 -23.68 18.61 2.67
N GLU A 186 -22.76 18.63 3.65
CA GLU A 186 -22.03 17.43 4.13
C GLU A 186 -22.91 16.47 4.96
N SER A 187 -24.08 16.91 5.41
CA SER A 187 -25.01 16.05 6.13
C SER A 187 -25.97 15.28 5.22
N HIS A 188 -25.90 15.44 3.90
CA HIS A 188 -26.87 14.81 2.99
C HIS A 188 -26.54 13.32 2.70
N PRO A 189 -27.54 12.42 2.55
CA PRO A 189 -27.29 11.00 2.26
C PRO A 189 -26.49 10.74 0.97
N LEU A 190 -26.61 11.62 -0.03
CA LEU A 190 -25.79 11.53 -1.25
C LEU A 190 -24.30 11.75 -0.98
N TYR A 191 -23.96 12.63 -0.02
CA TYR A 191 -22.60 12.88 0.41
C TYR A 191 -22.07 11.64 1.17
N ALA A 192 -22.86 11.11 2.10
CA ALA A 192 -22.56 9.89 2.85
C ALA A 192 -22.30 8.67 1.95
N ASN A 193 -23.03 8.54 0.84
CA ASN A 193 -22.83 7.44 -0.11
C ASN A 193 -21.48 7.52 -0.83
N THR A 194 -21.03 8.72 -1.21
CA THR A 194 -19.69 8.87 -1.77
C THR A 194 -18.62 8.61 -0.71
N LEU A 195 -18.80 9.07 0.54
CA LEU A 195 -17.87 8.75 1.63
C LEU A 195 -17.78 7.24 1.87
N TYR A 196 -18.90 6.53 1.84
CA TYR A 196 -18.91 5.07 1.97
C TYR A 196 -18.05 4.39 0.90
N ASN A 197 -18.27 4.73 -0.37
CA ASN A 197 -17.50 4.14 -1.49
C ASN A 197 -16.02 4.57 -1.48
N LEU A 198 -15.72 5.79 -1.04
CA LEU A 198 -14.34 6.24 -0.82
C LEU A 198 -13.69 5.47 0.33
N GLY A 199 -14.43 5.15 1.39
CA GLY A 199 -13.97 4.29 2.48
C GLY A 199 -13.68 2.85 2.02
N LEU A 200 -14.54 2.29 1.17
CA LEU A 200 -14.30 0.99 0.53
C LEU A 200 -13.04 1.00 -0.35
N LEU A 201 -12.86 2.08 -1.12
CA LEU A 201 -11.67 2.29 -1.94
C LEU A 201 -10.41 2.32 -1.06
N TYR A 202 -10.40 3.10 0.03
CA TYR A 202 -9.27 3.11 0.95
C TYR A 202 -9.00 1.74 1.57
N LYS A 203 -10.03 0.95 1.86
CA LYS A 203 -9.89 -0.42 2.36
C LYS A 203 -9.22 -1.34 1.33
N SER A 204 -9.56 -1.22 0.03
CA SER A 204 -9.11 -2.17 -1.00
C SER A 204 -7.60 -2.13 -1.27
N TYR A 205 -6.94 -1.01 -1.01
CA TYR A 205 -5.47 -0.91 -1.02
C TYR A 205 -4.87 -0.67 0.37
N GLY A 206 -5.55 -1.07 1.45
CA GLY A 206 -4.97 -1.16 2.81
C GLY A 206 -4.81 0.15 3.58
N ASN A 207 -5.46 1.24 3.18
CA ASN A 207 -5.53 2.49 3.95
C ASN A 207 -6.67 2.43 5.00
N PHE A 208 -6.50 1.58 6.01
CA PHE A 208 -7.56 1.30 6.98
C PHE A 208 -7.94 2.52 7.84
N GLN A 209 -7.02 3.44 8.11
CA GLN A 209 -7.30 4.68 8.84
C GLN A 209 -8.26 5.60 8.07
N ASN A 210 -7.96 5.89 6.80
CA ASN A 210 -8.86 6.71 5.99
C ASN A 210 -10.17 5.97 5.68
N ALA A 211 -10.12 4.64 5.54
CA ALA A 211 -11.33 3.83 5.42
C ALA A 211 -12.25 4.02 6.64
N GLU A 212 -11.71 3.82 7.84
CA GLU A 212 -12.42 4.02 9.11
C GLU A 212 -13.03 5.43 9.20
N LYS A 213 -12.23 6.47 8.96
CA LYS A 213 -12.68 7.87 9.02
C LYS A 213 -13.87 8.14 8.10
N ASN A 214 -13.77 7.74 6.84
CA ASN A 214 -14.83 7.96 5.85
C ASN A 214 -16.09 7.13 6.15
N LEU A 215 -15.91 5.88 6.57
CA LEU A 215 -17.03 5.01 6.96
C LEU A 215 -17.74 5.52 8.22
N GLN A 216 -17.01 5.97 9.26
CA GLN A 216 -17.62 6.56 10.46
C GLN A 216 -18.40 7.83 10.15
N GLN A 217 -17.89 8.70 9.27
CA GLN A 217 -18.62 9.88 8.83
C GLN A 217 -19.90 9.51 8.07
N SER A 218 -19.81 8.56 7.15
CA SER A 218 -20.97 8.01 6.42
C SER A 218 -22.03 7.44 7.38
N TYR A 219 -21.61 6.63 8.35
CA TYR A 219 -22.46 6.07 9.39
C TYR A 219 -23.21 7.15 10.18
N ASN A 220 -22.49 8.17 10.64
CA ASN A 220 -23.06 9.26 11.44
C ASN A 220 -24.12 10.05 10.65
N ILE A 221 -23.92 10.21 9.34
CA ILE A 221 -24.93 10.82 8.47
C ILE A 221 -26.15 9.92 8.37
N TYR A 222 -26.00 8.65 7.98
CA TYR A 222 -27.14 7.73 7.85
C TYR A 222 -27.91 7.53 9.15
N ARG A 223 -27.22 7.60 10.31
CA ARG A 223 -27.84 7.59 11.63
C ARG A 223 -28.80 8.76 11.84
N LYS A 224 -28.46 9.97 11.38
CA LYS A 224 -29.36 11.14 11.49
C LYS A 224 -30.64 10.98 10.67
N TYR A 225 -30.58 10.24 9.57
CA TYR A 225 -31.73 9.94 8.70
C TYR A 225 -32.48 8.66 9.11
N ASN A 226 -32.03 7.97 10.18
CA ASN A 226 -32.60 6.72 10.67
C ASN A 226 -32.66 5.61 9.60
N ASP A 227 -31.69 5.60 8.67
CA ASP A 227 -31.60 4.56 7.63
C ASP A 227 -30.87 3.32 8.18
N LYS A 228 -31.64 2.41 8.76
CA LYS A 228 -31.10 1.20 9.41
C LYS A 228 -30.35 0.28 8.43
N ASN A 229 -30.72 0.26 7.15
CA ASN A 229 -30.08 -0.62 6.16
C ASN A 229 -28.72 -0.09 5.77
N LEU A 230 -28.62 1.21 5.43
CA LEU A 230 -27.34 1.84 5.12
C LEU A 230 -26.42 1.87 6.33
N MET A 231 -26.95 2.13 7.53
CA MET A 231 -26.18 2.03 8.78
C MET A 231 -25.58 0.63 8.96
N ARG A 232 -26.37 -0.43 8.74
CA ARG A 232 -25.89 -1.81 8.82
C ARG A 232 -24.77 -2.05 7.82
N GLN A 233 -24.96 -1.65 6.57
CA GLN A 233 -23.95 -1.82 5.52
C GLN A 233 -22.60 -1.19 5.93
N VAL A 234 -22.63 0.03 6.44
CA VAL A 234 -21.42 0.73 6.90
C VAL A 234 -20.78 0.03 8.12
N GLU A 235 -21.57 -0.44 9.08
CA GLU A 235 -21.06 -1.17 10.26
C GLU A 235 -20.34 -2.46 9.88
N LEU A 236 -20.86 -3.23 8.92
CA LEU A 236 -20.20 -4.45 8.46
C LEU A 236 -18.82 -4.15 7.82
N GLN A 237 -18.71 -3.05 7.08
CA GLN A 237 -17.42 -2.61 6.53
C GLN A 237 -16.47 -2.11 7.62
N LEU A 238 -16.97 -1.40 8.64
CA LEU A 238 -16.18 -0.98 9.79
C LEU A 238 -15.63 -2.18 10.57
N ALA A 239 -16.40 -3.25 10.72
CA ALA A 239 -15.90 -4.48 11.35
C ALA A 239 -14.70 -5.06 10.61
N MET A 240 -14.74 -5.12 9.27
CA MET A 240 -13.56 -5.55 8.49
C MET A 240 -12.35 -4.65 8.75
N VAL A 241 -12.55 -3.33 8.74
CA VAL A 241 -11.48 -2.35 8.98
C VAL A 241 -10.89 -2.49 10.39
N TYR A 242 -11.73 -2.70 11.41
CA TYR A 242 -11.28 -2.91 12.79
C TYR A 242 -10.49 -4.20 12.96
N ASN A 243 -10.88 -5.29 12.28
CA ASN A 243 -10.11 -6.52 12.27
C ASN A 243 -8.68 -6.29 11.73
N GLU A 244 -8.57 -5.62 10.57
CA GLU A 244 -7.28 -5.32 9.93
C GLU A 244 -6.39 -4.40 10.78
N GLN A 245 -7.00 -3.50 11.56
CA GLN A 245 -6.29 -2.64 12.51
C GLN A 245 -5.98 -3.33 13.86
N ASN A 246 -6.31 -4.62 14.03
CA ASN A 246 -6.23 -5.35 15.30
C ASN A 246 -7.02 -4.71 16.46
N LYS A 247 -8.12 -4.00 16.14
CA LYS A 247 -9.07 -3.42 17.09
C LYS A 247 -10.10 -4.46 17.52
N ALA A 248 -9.63 -5.44 18.30
CA ALA A 248 -10.42 -6.63 18.66
C ALA A 248 -11.71 -6.31 19.43
N LYS A 249 -11.70 -5.27 20.26
CA LYS A 249 -12.88 -4.86 21.04
C LYS A 249 -13.98 -4.35 20.11
N GLU A 250 -13.69 -3.37 19.28
CA GLU A 250 -14.63 -2.76 18.34
C GLU A 250 -15.15 -3.78 17.32
N PHE A 251 -14.28 -4.68 16.84
CA PHE A 251 -14.69 -5.81 16.01
C PHE A 251 -15.71 -6.72 16.73
N SER A 252 -15.40 -7.12 17.97
CA SER A 252 -16.27 -8.02 18.75
C SER A 252 -17.63 -7.40 19.09
N GLU A 253 -17.69 -6.08 19.31
CA GLU A 253 -18.93 -5.35 19.55
C GLU A 253 -19.86 -5.43 18.34
N ILE A 254 -19.35 -5.19 17.13
CA ILE A 254 -20.14 -5.30 15.90
C ILE A 254 -20.54 -6.77 15.65
N MET A 255 -19.64 -7.72 15.84
CA MET A 255 -19.96 -9.15 15.68
C MET A 255 -21.06 -9.61 16.64
N SER A 256 -21.06 -9.11 17.88
CA SER A 256 -22.11 -9.44 18.86
C SER A 256 -23.50 -8.94 18.44
N LYS A 257 -23.56 -7.78 17.77
CA LYS A 257 -24.79 -7.18 17.24
C LYS A 257 -25.41 -8.00 16.11
N TYR A 258 -24.59 -8.68 15.32
CA TYR A 258 -24.99 -9.41 14.11
C TYR A 258 -24.89 -10.94 14.23
N LYS A 259 -24.89 -11.47 15.45
CA LYS A 259 -24.65 -12.88 15.75
C LYS A 259 -25.72 -13.86 15.21
N SER A 260 -26.92 -13.38 14.90
CA SER A 260 -28.03 -14.22 14.40
C SER A 260 -28.69 -13.62 13.15
N ASP A 261 -28.84 -14.42 12.10
CA ASP A 261 -29.55 -14.07 10.85
C ASP A 261 -31.04 -13.79 11.04
N GLU A 262 -31.60 -14.09 12.22
CA GLU A 262 -33.04 -14.17 12.51
C GLU A 262 -33.84 -12.88 12.27
N ASN A 263 -33.17 -11.76 11.97
CA ASN A 263 -33.79 -10.46 11.68
C ASN A 263 -33.56 -9.94 10.25
N ILE A 264 -33.04 -10.75 9.32
CA ILE A 264 -32.87 -10.35 7.91
C ILE A 264 -34.07 -10.82 7.10
N ASP A 265 -34.91 -9.86 6.70
CA ASP A 265 -36.00 -10.12 5.75
C ASP A 265 -35.41 -10.51 4.39
N LEU A 266 -35.50 -11.79 4.04
CA LEU A 266 -35.01 -12.34 2.76
C LEU A 266 -35.74 -11.78 1.54
N ASN A 267 -36.89 -11.13 1.72
CA ASN A 267 -37.60 -10.46 0.64
C ASN A 267 -37.11 -9.03 0.41
N SER A 268 -36.30 -8.48 1.32
CA SER A 268 -35.75 -7.14 1.15
C SER A 268 -34.74 -7.11 -0.01
N PRO A 269 -34.73 -6.03 -0.82
CA PRO A 269 -33.82 -5.86 -1.97
C PRO A 269 -32.33 -6.04 -1.63
N ASP A 270 -31.92 -5.78 -0.39
CA ASP A 270 -30.52 -5.83 0.06
C ASP A 270 -30.17 -7.09 0.89
N ALA A 271 -31.11 -8.02 1.03
CA ALA A 271 -30.92 -9.23 1.85
C ALA A 271 -29.70 -10.03 1.41
N GLY A 272 -29.56 -10.27 0.10
CA GLY A 272 -28.45 -11.02 -0.47
C GLY A 272 -27.09 -10.41 -0.14
N ASN A 273 -26.94 -9.11 -0.36
CA ASN A 273 -25.71 -8.37 -0.07
C ASN A 273 -25.40 -8.39 1.43
N THR A 274 -26.40 -8.18 2.28
CA THR A 274 -26.22 -8.20 3.74
C THR A 274 -25.71 -9.57 4.22
N LEU A 275 -26.33 -10.66 3.74
CA LEU A 275 -25.91 -12.02 4.09
C LEU A 275 -24.50 -12.33 3.59
N TYR A 276 -24.14 -11.86 2.40
CA TYR A 276 -22.78 -11.98 1.87
C TYR A 276 -21.75 -11.28 2.75
N GLU A 277 -21.99 -10.02 3.14
CA GLU A 277 -21.07 -9.26 4.00
C GLU A 277 -20.93 -9.91 5.39
N LEU A 278 -22.03 -10.41 5.97
CA LEU A 278 -21.99 -11.19 7.21
C LEU A 278 -21.20 -12.48 7.06
N ALA A 279 -21.31 -13.16 5.90
CA ALA A 279 -20.52 -14.34 5.65
C ALA A 279 -19.03 -14.02 5.63
N LEU A 280 -18.62 -12.91 4.99
CA LEU A 280 -17.23 -12.47 4.98
C LEU A 280 -16.70 -12.19 6.40
N LEU A 281 -17.51 -11.57 7.26
CA LEU A 281 -17.13 -11.38 8.67
C LEU A 281 -16.97 -12.71 9.43
N ASN A 282 -17.82 -13.71 9.13
CA ASN A 282 -17.66 -15.06 9.70
C ASN A 282 -16.40 -15.75 9.17
N VAL A 283 -16.00 -15.53 7.91
CA VAL A 283 -14.71 -16.01 7.37
C VAL A 283 -13.55 -15.40 8.15
N VAL A 284 -13.58 -14.09 8.40
CA VAL A 284 -12.57 -13.39 9.21
C VAL A 284 -12.52 -13.93 10.64
N ASN A 285 -13.68 -14.21 11.22
CA ASN A 285 -13.81 -14.85 12.54
C ASN A 285 -13.54 -16.37 12.52
N LYS A 286 -13.10 -16.93 11.39
CA LYS A 286 -12.81 -18.36 11.17
C LYS A 286 -14.00 -19.31 11.40
N ASP A 287 -15.23 -18.79 11.38
CA ASP A 287 -16.47 -19.58 11.40
C ASP A 287 -16.94 -19.90 9.97
N TYR A 288 -16.20 -20.80 9.32
CA TYR A 288 -16.43 -21.16 7.92
C TYR A 288 -17.78 -21.86 7.69
N LYS A 289 -18.29 -22.59 8.68
CA LYS A 289 -19.59 -23.29 8.58
C LYS A 289 -20.74 -22.29 8.53
N ASN A 290 -20.72 -21.29 9.42
CA ASN A 290 -21.74 -20.26 9.42
C ASN A 290 -21.62 -19.36 8.17
N ALA A 291 -20.39 -19.01 7.78
CA ALA A 291 -20.13 -18.27 6.54
C ALA A 291 -20.70 -19.00 5.31
N GLU A 292 -20.49 -20.31 5.20
CA GLU A 292 -21.05 -21.10 4.11
C GLU A 292 -22.59 -21.11 4.14
N SER A 293 -23.19 -21.31 5.32
CA SER A 293 -24.65 -21.28 5.49
C SER A 293 -25.24 -19.96 5.02
N LEU A 294 -24.63 -18.84 5.42
CA LEU A 294 -24.98 -17.49 5.01
C LEU A 294 -24.88 -17.31 3.49
N LEU A 295 -23.78 -17.74 2.87
CA LEU A 295 -23.59 -17.62 1.42
C LEU A 295 -24.60 -18.47 0.63
N LEU A 296 -24.95 -19.66 1.12
CA LEU A 296 -25.96 -20.51 0.48
C LEU A 296 -27.35 -19.87 0.55
N LYS A 297 -27.67 -19.11 1.61
CA LYS A 297 -28.88 -18.28 1.69
C LYS A 297 -28.80 -17.03 0.80
N ALA A 298 -27.62 -16.39 0.76
CA ALA A 298 -27.38 -15.16 -0.01
C ALA A 298 -27.49 -15.40 -1.52
N LYS A 299 -26.86 -16.47 -2.02
CA LYS A 299 -26.72 -16.77 -3.44
C LYS A 299 -28.04 -16.70 -4.23
N PRO A 300 -29.13 -17.40 -3.87
CA PRO A 300 -30.39 -17.33 -4.63
C PRO A 300 -31.03 -15.93 -4.58
N SER A 301 -30.88 -15.21 -3.46
CA SER A 301 -31.33 -13.81 -3.35
C SER A 301 -30.55 -12.93 -4.31
N ILE A 302 -29.22 -12.99 -4.29
CA ILE A 302 -28.33 -12.23 -5.18
C ILE A 302 -28.59 -12.60 -6.65
N GLU A 303 -28.76 -13.88 -6.98
CA GLU A 303 -29.07 -14.31 -8.35
C GLU A 303 -30.39 -13.72 -8.85
N LYS A 304 -31.43 -13.76 -8.02
CA LYS A 304 -32.75 -13.20 -8.35
C LYS A 304 -32.70 -11.67 -8.46
N GLN A 305 -31.94 -11.02 -7.60
CA GLN A 305 -31.90 -9.56 -7.48
C GLN A 305 -30.93 -8.90 -8.46
N ASN A 306 -29.77 -9.51 -8.74
CA ASN A 306 -28.68 -8.89 -9.51
C ASN A 306 -28.30 -9.68 -10.77
N GLY A 307 -28.84 -10.89 -10.94
CA GLY A 307 -28.47 -11.78 -12.04
C GLY A 307 -27.10 -12.44 -11.86
N LYS A 308 -26.83 -13.44 -12.70
CA LYS A 308 -25.61 -14.26 -12.68
C LYS A 308 -24.35 -13.54 -13.17
N THR A 309 -24.52 -12.39 -13.78
CA THR A 309 -23.45 -11.59 -14.39
C THR A 309 -22.93 -10.50 -13.43
N SER A 310 -23.63 -10.25 -12.32
CA SER A 310 -23.23 -9.21 -11.37
C SER A 310 -21.95 -9.54 -10.61
N THR A 311 -21.17 -8.51 -10.31
CA THR A 311 -19.92 -8.61 -9.55
C THR A 311 -20.11 -9.26 -8.17
N VAL A 312 -21.23 -8.98 -7.50
CA VAL A 312 -21.56 -9.56 -6.18
C VAL A 312 -21.90 -11.04 -6.29
N PHE A 313 -22.63 -11.47 -7.33
CA PHE A 313 -22.88 -12.89 -7.55
C PHE A 313 -21.58 -13.67 -7.77
N LEU A 314 -20.69 -13.14 -8.61
CA LEU A 314 -19.37 -13.75 -8.85
C LEU A 314 -18.53 -13.79 -7.57
N SER A 315 -18.59 -12.75 -6.74
CA SER A 315 -17.90 -12.69 -5.46
C SER A 315 -18.46 -13.70 -4.45
N CYS A 316 -19.78 -13.88 -4.42
CA CYS A 316 -20.45 -14.90 -3.61
C CYS A 316 -20.04 -16.32 -4.05
N LEU A 317 -19.96 -16.60 -5.36
CA LEU A 317 -19.47 -17.89 -5.85
C LEU A 317 -18.01 -18.11 -5.51
N ASN A 318 -17.17 -17.08 -5.65
CA ASN A 318 -15.75 -17.16 -5.28
C ASN A 318 -15.58 -17.45 -3.79
N ALA A 319 -16.33 -16.78 -2.92
CA ALA A 319 -16.33 -17.03 -1.48
C ALA A 319 -16.78 -18.46 -1.13
N LEU A 320 -17.85 -18.96 -1.77
CA LEU A 320 -18.28 -20.36 -1.63
C LEU A 320 -17.18 -21.34 -2.05
N GLY A 321 -16.50 -21.06 -3.17
CA GLY A 321 -15.38 -21.86 -3.66
C GLY A 321 -14.20 -21.90 -2.69
N ILE A 322 -13.78 -20.73 -2.20
CA ILE A 322 -12.70 -20.62 -1.22
C ILE A 322 -13.06 -21.31 0.10
N ILE A 323 -14.27 -21.09 0.63
CA ILE A 323 -14.69 -21.74 1.89
C ILE A 323 -14.75 -23.26 1.72
N SER A 324 -15.29 -23.75 0.59
CA SER A 324 -15.30 -25.18 0.29
C SER A 324 -13.87 -25.74 0.21
N TRP A 325 -12.93 -24.99 -0.36
CA TRP A 325 -11.52 -25.35 -0.41
C TRP A 325 -10.91 -25.42 0.99
N ILE A 326 -11.13 -24.39 1.82
CA ILE A 326 -10.67 -24.35 3.22
C ILE A 326 -11.20 -25.56 4.01
N GLN A 327 -12.48 -25.90 3.84
CA GLN A 327 -13.13 -27.04 4.48
C GLN A 327 -12.69 -28.40 3.90
N GLY A 328 -12.00 -28.41 2.75
CA GLY A 328 -11.48 -29.61 2.10
C GLY A 328 -12.40 -30.31 1.11
N ASP A 329 -13.55 -29.73 0.77
CA ASP A 329 -14.41 -30.23 -0.30
C ASP A 329 -13.91 -29.74 -1.67
N LEU A 330 -12.90 -30.43 -2.19
CA LEU A 330 -12.20 -30.03 -3.42
C LEU A 330 -13.12 -30.03 -4.65
N ASN A 331 -14.07 -30.96 -4.74
CA ASN A 331 -14.99 -31.04 -5.87
C ASN A 331 -15.97 -29.86 -5.89
N LYS A 332 -16.52 -29.52 -4.72
CA LYS A 332 -17.39 -28.36 -4.58
C LYS A 332 -16.63 -27.06 -4.81
N ALA A 333 -15.41 -26.95 -4.27
CA ALA A 333 -14.53 -25.82 -4.53
C ALA A 333 -14.25 -25.65 -6.02
N TYR A 334 -13.87 -26.73 -6.72
CA TYR A 334 -13.56 -26.71 -8.15
C TYR A 334 -14.77 -26.25 -8.96
N LYS A 335 -15.95 -26.81 -8.67
CA LYS A 335 -17.20 -26.42 -9.33
C LYS A 335 -17.44 -24.91 -9.26
N TYR A 336 -17.26 -24.29 -8.10
CA TYR A 336 -17.47 -22.86 -7.94
C TYR A 336 -16.34 -22.02 -8.53
N LEU A 337 -15.08 -22.34 -8.23
CA LEU A 337 -13.93 -21.54 -8.70
C LEU A 337 -13.77 -21.62 -10.22
N ASN A 338 -13.95 -22.78 -10.83
CA ASN A 338 -13.90 -22.93 -12.29
C ASN A 338 -15.03 -22.13 -12.96
N GLN A 339 -16.24 -22.15 -12.39
CA GLN A 339 -17.35 -21.32 -12.88
C GLN A 339 -17.00 -19.82 -12.79
N VAL A 340 -16.37 -19.38 -11.70
CA VAL A 340 -15.96 -17.99 -11.51
C VAL A 340 -14.90 -17.58 -12.52
N VAL A 341 -13.90 -18.43 -12.80
CA VAL A 341 -12.87 -18.16 -13.82
C VAL A 341 -13.52 -17.93 -15.18
N SER A 342 -14.34 -18.86 -15.66
CA SER A 342 -14.97 -18.74 -16.98
C SER A 342 -15.86 -17.50 -17.10
N LEU A 343 -16.62 -17.18 -16.05
CA LEU A 343 -17.48 -16.00 -16.05
C LEU A 343 -16.64 -14.71 -16.04
N ARG A 344 -15.61 -14.62 -15.20
CA ARG A 344 -14.78 -13.41 -15.09
C ARG A 344 -13.95 -13.15 -16.35
N GLU A 345 -13.47 -14.20 -17.01
CA GLU A 345 -12.78 -14.07 -18.31
C GLU A 345 -13.71 -13.45 -19.36
N VAL A 346 -14.95 -13.96 -19.47
CA VAL A 346 -15.94 -13.45 -20.42
C VAL A 346 -16.36 -12.02 -20.10
N PHE A 347 -16.53 -11.68 -18.82
CA PHE A 347 -17.06 -10.36 -18.42
C PHE A 347 -16.00 -9.27 -18.32
N PHE A 348 -14.77 -9.60 -17.94
CA PHE A 348 -13.73 -8.61 -17.67
C PHE A 348 -12.52 -8.72 -18.60
N GLY A 349 -12.39 -9.80 -19.36
CA GLY A 349 -11.21 -10.10 -20.16
C GLY A 349 -10.06 -10.69 -19.35
N ASP A 350 -9.05 -11.17 -20.09
CA ASP A 350 -7.92 -11.96 -19.58
C ASP A 350 -6.82 -11.12 -18.89
N LYS A 351 -6.97 -9.79 -18.84
CA LYS A 351 -6.03 -8.87 -18.16
C LYS A 351 -6.57 -8.27 -16.87
N HIS A 352 -7.81 -8.57 -16.50
CA HIS A 352 -8.46 -7.92 -15.37
C HIS A 352 -7.98 -8.46 -14.00
N PRO A 353 -7.83 -7.62 -12.96
CA PRO A 353 -7.43 -8.07 -11.61
C PRO A 353 -8.31 -9.17 -11.01
N GLU A 354 -9.63 -9.07 -11.21
CA GLU A 354 -10.57 -10.10 -10.74
C GLU A 354 -10.40 -11.44 -11.47
N TYR A 355 -10.05 -11.41 -12.76
CA TYR A 355 -9.73 -12.63 -13.50
C TYR A 355 -8.44 -13.25 -12.96
N ALA A 356 -7.37 -12.44 -12.81
CA ALA A 356 -6.11 -12.88 -12.19
C ALA A 356 -6.31 -13.48 -10.79
N THR A 357 -7.19 -12.90 -9.98
CA THR A 357 -7.56 -13.44 -8.67
C THR A 357 -8.25 -14.80 -8.78
N ALA A 358 -9.16 -14.97 -9.73
CA ALA A 358 -9.90 -16.21 -9.92
C ALA A 358 -8.97 -17.35 -10.37
N ILE A 359 -8.12 -17.12 -11.38
CA ILE A 359 -7.18 -18.15 -11.85
C ILE A 359 -6.11 -18.46 -10.81
N HIS A 360 -5.70 -17.48 -9.99
CA HIS A 360 -4.79 -17.70 -8.87
C HIS A 360 -5.39 -18.59 -7.78
N ASN A 361 -6.64 -18.33 -7.38
CA ASN A 361 -7.35 -19.17 -6.42
C ASN A 361 -7.57 -20.59 -6.97
N LEU A 362 -7.94 -20.71 -8.25
CA LEU A 362 -8.09 -22.01 -8.91
C LEU A 362 -6.76 -22.76 -8.96
N ALA A 363 -5.64 -22.08 -9.25
CA ALA A 363 -4.31 -22.67 -9.24
C ALA A 363 -3.99 -23.29 -7.88
N GLY A 364 -4.28 -22.58 -6.78
CA GLY A 364 -4.09 -23.09 -5.42
C GLY A 364 -4.89 -24.38 -5.14
N LEU A 365 -6.15 -24.42 -5.56
CA LEU A 365 -6.98 -25.62 -5.46
C LEU A 365 -6.43 -26.78 -6.32
N GLN A 366 -5.98 -26.47 -7.54
CA GLN A 366 -5.44 -27.46 -8.49
C GLN A 366 -4.20 -28.17 -7.96
N ILE A 367 -3.41 -27.54 -7.09
CA ILE A 367 -2.30 -28.19 -6.37
C ILE A 367 -2.83 -29.40 -5.59
N GLU A 368 -3.89 -29.22 -4.81
CA GLU A 368 -4.46 -30.28 -3.98
C GLU A 368 -5.14 -31.38 -4.81
N MET A 369 -5.68 -31.00 -5.97
CA MET A 369 -6.23 -31.94 -6.95
C MET A 369 -5.14 -32.66 -7.76
N LYS A 370 -3.86 -32.31 -7.56
CA LYS A 370 -2.70 -32.83 -8.31
C LYS A 370 -2.72 -32.49 -9.80
N GLU A 371 -3.41 -31.41 -10.17
CA GLU A 371 -3.49 -30.88 -11.54
C GLU A 371 -2.35 -29.90 -11.85
N PHE A 372 -1.11 -30.31 -11.59
CA PHE A 372 0.05 -29.41 -11.57
C PHE A 372 0.29 -28.65 -12.88
N GLY A 373 0.05 -29.28 -14.04
CA GLY A 373 0.22 -28.61 -15.33
C GLY A 373 -0.75 -27.45 -15.56
N GLN A 374 -1.94 -27.49 -14.97
CA GLN A 374 -2.89 -26.37 -14.99
C GLN A 374 -2.53 -25.31 -13.95
N ALA A 375 -2.15 -25.74 -12.74
CA ALA A 375 -1.68 -24.85 -11.68
C ALA A 375 -0.47 -24.01 -12.14
N ASP A 376 0.50 -24.64 -12.82
CA ASP A 376 1.68 -23.97 -13.39
C ASP A 376 1.29 -22.82 -14.33
N ARG A 377 0.34 -23.06 -15.24
CA ARG A 377 -0.14 -22.05 -16.20
C ARG A 377 -0.89 -20.93 -15.48
N ASN A 378 -1.84 -21.28 -14.64
CA ASN A 378 -2.71 -20.33 -13.96
C ASN A 378 -1.92 -19.42 -13.01
N TYR A 379 -0.95 -19.93 -12.24
CA TYR A 379 -0.07 -19.08 -11.43
C TYR A 379 0.79 -18.15 -12.28
N SER A 380 1.40 -18.68 -13.34
CA SER A 380 2.27 -17.86 -14.21
C SER A 380 1.51 -16.71 -14.85
N GLU A 381 0.31 -17.00 -15.38
CA GLU A 381 -0.57 -16.01 -15.98
C GLU A 381 -1.04 -14.98 -14.94
N ALA A 382 -1.53 -15.43 -13.77
CA ALA A 382 -1.98 -14.54 -12.70
C ALA A 382 -0.88 -13.57 -12.25
N LEU A 383 0.34 -14.08 -11.98
CA LEU A 383 1.47 -13.26 -11.53
C LEU A 383 1.93 -12.29 -12.61
N SER A 384 1.89 -12.68 -13.88
CA SER A 384 2.19 -11.76 -14.98
C SER A 384 1.21 -10.59 -15.05
N ILE A 385 -0.09 -10.86 -14.81
CA ILE A 385 -1.11 -9.83 -14.72
C ILE A 385 -0.82 -8.94 -13.51
N TYR A 386 -0.62 -9.49 -12.31
CA TYR A 386 -0.29 -8.68 -11.12
C TYR A 386 0.94 -7.79 -11.31
N LEU A 387 2.02 -8.30 -11.91
CA LEU A 387 3.20 -7.49 -12.23
C LEU A 387 2.89 -6.38 -13.24
N SER A 388 2.08 -6.66 -14.26
CA SER A 388 1.62 -5.64 -15.22
C SER A 388 0.76 -4.56 -14.56
N LEU A 389 -0.15 -4.96 -13.67
CA LEU A 389 -0.97 -4.06 -12.87
C LEU A 389 -0.09 -3.12 -12.02
N ILE A 390 0.90 -3.67 -11.29
CA ILE A 390 1.87 -2.87 -10.54
C ILE A 390 2.52 -1.81 -11.44
N LYS A 391 3.12 -2.23 -12.56
CA LYS A 391 3.82 -1.32 -13.48
C LYS A 391 2.91 -0.21 -14.01
N ASN A 392 1.67 -0.54 -14.32
CA ASN A 392 0.72 0.40 -14.90
C ASN A 392 0.08 1.34 -13.88
N TYR A 393 0.00 0.95 -12.59
CA TYR A 393 -0.70 1.72 -11.57
C TYR A 393 0.20 2.54 -10.66
N PHE A 394 1.41 2.07 -10.38
CA PHE A 394 2.34 2.80 -9.51
C PHE A 394 2.60 4.24 -9.95
N PRO A 395 2.66 4.59 -11.26
CA PRO A 395 2.80 5.98 -11.68
C PRO A 395 1.74 6.94 -11.11
N PHE A 396 0.58 6.43 -10.69
CA PHE A 396 -0.55 7.24 -10.25
C PHE A 396 -0.80 7.19 -8.73
N LEU A 397 0.06 6.51 -7.98
CA LEU A 397 -0.07 6.34 -6.53
C LEU A 397 0.99 7.18 -5.80
N SER A 398 0.65 7.61 -4.58
CA SER A 398 1.65 8.18 -3.66
C SER A 398 2.58 7.08 -3.14
N GLU A 399 3.74 7.43 -2.57
CA GLU A 399 4.69 6.43 -2.07
C GLU A 399 4.07 5.53 -1.00
N SER A 400 3.26 6.13 -0.12
CA SER A 400 2.55 5.39 0.93
C SER A 400 1.50 4.44 0.36
N GLU A 401 0.86 4.80 -0.76
CA GLU A 401 -0.13 3.96 -1.43
C GLU A 401 0.51 2.83 -2.21
N LYS A 402 1.66 3.06 -2.87
CA LYS A 402 2.43 2.00 -3.52
C LYS A 402 2.80 0.92 -2.52
N ALA A 403 3.32 1.30 -1.35
CA ALA A 403 3.67 0.35 -0.29
C ALA A 403 2.45 -0.45 0.21
N ARG A 404 1.31 0.20 0.45
CA ARG A 404 0.10 -0.50 0.89
C ARG A 404 -0.48 -1.42 -0.20
N PHE A 405 -0.43 -0.99 -1.47
CA PHE A 405 -0.83 -1.82 -2.61
C PHE A 405 0.08 -3.05 -2.75
N SER A 406 1.40 -2.89 -2.71
CA SER A 406 2.35 -4.02 -2.74
C SER A 406 2.05 -5.04 -1.66
N ARG A 407 1.74 -4.57 -0.44
CA ARG A 407 1.34 -5.45 0.67
C ARG A 407 0.06 -6.25 0.35
N SER A 408 -0.92 -5.64 -0.32
CA SER A 408 -2.20 -6.29 -0.66
C SER A 408 -2.05 -7.44 -1.67
N ILE A 409 -1.04 -7.39 -2.53
CA ILE A 409 -0.76 -8.43 -3.54
C ILE A 409 0.31 -9.42 -3.09
N LYS A 410 1.07 -9.11 -2.04
CA LYS A 410 2.18 -9.93 -1.52
C LYS A 410 1.76 -11.38 -1.30
N GLU A 411 0.58 -11.58 -0.71
CA GLU A 411 0.03 -12.92 -0.44
C GLU A 411 -0.07 -13.79 -1.69
N ARG A 412 -0.31 -13.19 -2.87
CA ARG A 412 -0.38 -13.91 -4.14
C ARG A 412 0.98 -14.49 -4.53
N PHE A 413 2.06 -13.74 -4.30
CA PHE A 413 3.42 -14.20 -4.53
C PHE A 413 3.84 -15.25 -3.50
N ASP A 414 3.54 -15.03 -2.22
CA ASP A 414 3.85 -15.98 -1.14
C ASP A 414 3.19 -17.35 -1.39
N MET A 415 1.93 -17.38 -1.85
CA MET A 415 1.25 -18.62 -2.22
C MET A 415 1.99 -19.36 -3.36
N PHE A 416 2.44 -18.62 -4.37
CA PHE A 416 3.25 -19.20 -5.44
C PHE A 416 4.60 -19.72 -4.94
N TYR A 417 5.25 -19.03 -4.00
CA TYR A 417 6.52 -19.49 -3.43
C TYR A 417 6.37 -20.79 -2.62
N ASN A 418 5.27 -20.93 -1.88
CA ASN A 418 4.90 -22.21 -1.25
C ASN A 418 4.72 -23.32 -2.29
N TYR A 419 4.09 -23.02 -3.43
CA TYR A 419 3.93 -23.96 -4.53
C TYR A 419 5.28 -24.35 -5.17
N VAL A 420 6.19 -23.39 -5.38
CA VAL A 420 7.54 -23.66 -5.87
C VAL A 420 8.27 -24.62 -4.94
N LEU A 421 8.17 -24.44 -3.61
CA LEU A 421 8.79 -25.36 -2.65
C LEU A 421 8.31 -26.81 -2.81
N GLN A 422 7.02 -27.01 -3.08
CA GLN A 422 6.44 -28.34 -3.26
C GLN A 422 6.87 -28.99 -4.58
N ARG A 423 7.16 -28.18 -5.61
CA ARG A 423 7.39 -28.63 -6.99
C ARG A 423 8.83 -28.51 -7.47
N LYS A 424 9.73 -27.96 -6.65
CA LYS A 424 11.11 -27.62 -7.04
C LYS A 424 11.88 -28.78 -7.69
N ASP A 425 11.60 -30.01 -7.27
CA ASP A 425 12.28 -31.21 -7.76
C ASP A 425 11.63 -31.76 -9.06
N GLU A 426 10.33 -31.55 -9.27
CA GLU A 426 9.60 -32.05 -10.45
C GLU A 426 9.51 -31.02 -11.59
N ASN A 427 9.46 -29.72 -11.25
CA ASN A 427 9.46 -28.60 -12.19
C ASN A 427 10.40 -27.48 -11.71
N PRO A 428 11.72 -27.64 -11.86
CA PRO A 428 12.71 -26.66 -11.39
C PRO A 428 12.64 -25.31 -12.11
N LYS A 429 11.93 -25.20 -13.24
CA LYS A 429 11.70 -23.92 -13.94
C LYS A 429 10.94 -22.91 -13.09
N LEU A 430 10.11 -23.38 -12.17
CA LEU A 430 9.40 -22.52 -11.22
C LEU A 430 10.36 -21.76 -10.30
N ILE A 431 11.56 -22.30 -10.02
CA ILE A 431 12.59 -21.62 -9.22
C ILE A 431 13.08 -20.36 -9.95
N GLY A 432 13.30 -20.44 -11.27
CA GLY A 432 13.66 -19.28 -12.09
C GLY A 432 12.57 -18.21 -12.11
N ALA A 433 11.29 -18.62 -12.20
CA ALA A 433 10.16 -17.70 -12.11
C ALA A 433 10.06 -17.05 -10.72
N MET A 434 10.26 -17.81 -9.65
CA MET A 434 10.32 -17.29 -8.28
C MET A 434 11.44 -16.24 -8.15
N PHE A 435 12.64 -16.52 -8.65
CA PHE A 435 13.77 -15.57 -8.64
C PHE A 435 13.41 -14.27 -9.33
N ASN A 436 12.87 -14.34 -10.56
CA ASN A 436 12.50 -13.14 -11.33
C ASN A 436 11.40 -12.33 -10.62
N ASN A 437 10.38 -13.01 -10.07
CA ASN A 437 9.33 -12.34 -9.31
C ASN A 437 9.89 -11.62 -8.08
N ARG A 438 10.89 -12.21 -7.40
CA ARG A 438 11.58 -11.60 -6.26
C ARG A 438 12.39 -10.37 -6.63
N LEU A 439 13.17 -10.46 -7.71
CA LEU A 439 13.92 -9.32 -8.26
C LEU A 439 12.98 -8.16 -8.59
N ALA A 440 11.88 -8.46 -9.29
CA ALA A 440 10.87 -7.48 -9.67
C ALA A 440 10.24 -6.86 -8.41
N ALA A 441 9.66 -7.65 -7.52
CA ALA A 441 8.96 -7.16 -6.32
C ALA A 441 9.83 -6.25 -5.45
N LYS A 442 11.08 -6.63 -5.17
CA LYS A 442 12.02 -5.81 -4.38
C LYS A 442 12.46 -4.54 -5.12
N SER A 443 12.61 -4.58 -6.44
CA SER A 443 13.08 -3.45 -7.25
C SER A 443 12.02 -2.36 -7.36
N ILE A 444 10.75 -2.76 -7.49
CA ILE A 444 9.68 -1.86 -7.91
C ILE A 444 9.58 -0.66 -6.98
N LEU A 445 9.46 -0.83 -5.66
CA LEU A 445 9.23 0.33 -4.80
C LEU A 445 10.47 1.24 -4.72
N LEU A 446 11.65 0.66 -4.49
CA LEU A 446 12.88 1.44 -4.29
C LEU A 446 13.34 2.16 -5.56
N ASN A 447 13.40 1.44 -6.69
CA ASN A 447 13.91 2.00 -7.94
C ASN A 447 12.96 3.05 -8.51
N ASN A 448 11.64 2.90 -8.31
CA ASN A 448 10.68 3.90 -8.74
C ASN A 448 10.88 5.24 -8.00
N SER A 449 11.10 5.22 -6.68
CA SER A 449 11.35 6.45 -5.92
C SER A 449 12.67 7.11 -6.38
N ILE A 450 13.73 6.33 -6.60
CA ILE A 450 15.02 6.83 -7.12
C ILE A 450 14.85 7.46 -8.51
N ALA A 451 14.19 6.75 -9.42
CA ALA A 451 13.98 7.19 -10.79
C ALA A 451 13.18 8.50 -10.85
N ILE A 452 12.09 8.60 -10.08
CA ILE A 452 11.28 9.82 -10.00
C ILE A 452 12.15 10.99 -9.52
N ASN A 453 12.89 10.82 -8.42
CA ASN A 453 13.73 11.88 -7.86
C ASN A 453 14.79 12.38 -8.86
N ASN A 454 15.55 11.47 -9.48
CA ASN A 454 16.58 11.82 -10.45
C ASN A 454 16.00 12.54 -11.67
N LYS A 455 14.79 12.14 -12.09
CA LYS A 455 14.19 12.64 -13.31
C LYS A 455 13.43 13.96 -13.10
N ILE A 456 12.83 14.20 -11.93
CA ILE A 456 12.33 15.54 -11.56
C ILE A 456 13.47 16.56 -11.68
N LYS A 457 14.61 16.26 -11.06
CA LYS A 457 15.78 17.15 -11.04
C LYS A 457 16.38 17.40 -12.43
N SER A 458 16.42 16.37 -13.27
CA SER A 458 16.97 16.47 -14.64
C SER A 458 15.96 16.88 -15.72
N SER A 459 14.66 16.97 -15.42
CA SER A 459 13.60 17.25 -16.41
C SER A 459 13.67 18.66 -17.01
N GLY A 460 14.16 19.64 -16.25
CA GLY A 460 14.08 21.06 -16.62
C GLY A 460 12.64 21.63 -16.63
N ASP A 461 11.62 20.86 -16.21
CA ASP A 461 10.24 21.32 -16.11
C ASP A 461 10.04 22.13 -14.82
N ALA A 462 9.99 23.46 -14.97
CA ALA A 462 9.82 24.39 -13.86
C ALA A 462 8.53 24.17 -13.05
N SER A 463 7.46 23.67 -13.69
CA SER A 463 6.18 23.36 -13.01
C SER A 463 6.34 22.14 -12.12
N LEU A 464 6.99 21.09 -12.63
CA LEU A 464 7.26 19.86 -11.90
C LEU A 464 8.21 20.10 -10.72
N ILE A 465 9.28 20.88 -10.93
CA ILE A 465 10.23 21.29 -9.87
C ILE A 465 9.49 22.07 -8.78
N ASN A 466 8.65 23.05 -9.15
CA ASN A 466 7.89 23.83 -8.18
C ASN A 466 6.87 22.98 -7.39
N ASP A 467 6.22 22.00 -8.02
CA ASP A 467 5.34 21.07 -7.29
C ASP A 467 6.13 20.15 -6.34
N TYR A 468 7.34 19.72 -6.74
CA TYR A 468 8.26 18.99 -5.88
C TYR A 468 8.72 19.84 -4.68
N ASP A 469 9.09 21.10 -4.88
CA ASP A 469 9.48 22.01 -3.79
C ASP A 469 8.34 22.25 -2.79
N LYS A 470 7.10 22.33 -3.27
CA LYS A 470 5.92 22.37 -2.38
C LYS A 470 5.77 21.08 -1.59
N LEU A 471 5.97 19.93 -2.23
CA LEU A 471 5.91 18.64 -1.57
C LEU A 471 6.96 18.55 -0.44
N VAL A 472 8.21 18.95 -0.72
CA VAL A 472 9.29 19.00 0.27
C VAL A 472 8.87 19.85 1.48
N LYS A 473 8.37 21.08 1.25
CA LYS A 473 7.90 21.97 2.33
C LYS A 473 6.77 21.36 3.17
N ILE A 474 5.82 20.68 2.53
CA ILE A 474 4.73 19.99 3.25
C ILE A 474 5.30 18.84 4.10
N LYS A 475 6.22 18.05 3.55
CA LYS A 475 6.87 16.95 4.29
C LYS A 475 7.68 17.46 5.47
N GLU A 476 8.32 18.62 5.36
CA GLU A 476 8.98 19.27 6.50
C GLU A 476 7.99 19.66 7.60
N GLN A 477 6.83 20.22 7.24
CA GLN A 477 5.77 20.52 8.20
C GLN A 477 5.20 19.23 8.83
N LEU A 478 5.06 18.16 8.06
CA LEU A 478 4.63 16.85 8.56
C LEU A 478 5.63 16.25 9.53
N SER A 479 6.94 16.35 9.26
CA SER A 479 7.99 15.91 10.19
C SER A 479 7.86 16.61 11.55
N VAL A 480 7.53 17.89 11.57
CA VAL A 480 7.22 18.63 12.81
C VAL A 480 5.92 18.11 13.43
N ALA A 481 4.86 17.95 12.64
CA ALA A 481 3.55 17.50 13.09
C ALA A 481 3.61 16.12 13.77
N TYR A 482 4.37 15.18 13.21
CA TYR A 482 4.43 13.79 13.66
C TYR A 482 5.04 13.62 15.06
N ARG A 483 5.71 14.65 15.57
CA ARG A 483 6.27 14.67 16.92
C ARG A 483 5.22 14.90 18.01
N MET A 484 4.07 15.41 17.59
CA MET A 484 2.97 15.75 18.45
C MET A 484 1.79 14.81 18.19
N ASN A 485 0.84 14.77 19.12
CA ASN A 485 -0.48 14.26 18.76
C ASN A 485 -1.21 15.28 17.88
N LYS A 486 -2.22 14.83 17.12
CA LYS A 486 -2.97 15.69 16.19
C LYS A 486 -3.60 16.92 16.87
N LYS A 487 -4.04 16.80 18.13
CA LYS A 487 -4.62 17.92 18.89
C LYS A 487 -3.57 18.98 19.24
N GLU A 488 -2.37 18.56 19.60
CA GLU A 488 -1.22 19.43 19.87
C GLU A 488 -0.76 20.14 18.59
N ALA A 489 -0.65 19.42 17.47
CA ALA A 489 -0.30 20.02 16.18
C ALA A 489 -1.27 21.13 15.76
N LEU A 490 -2.57 20.88 15.93
CA LEU A 490 -3.61 21.87 15.62
C LEU A 490 -3.48 23.15 16.46
N LYS A 491 -3.03 23.06 17.72
CA LYS A 491 -2.83 24.24 18.59
C LYS A 491 -1.76 25.19 18.06
N ILE A 492 -0.76 24.68 17.33
CA ILE A 492 0.27 25.50 16.69
C ILE A 492 -0.03 25.79 15.20
N GLY A 493 -1.28 25.58 14.77
CA GLY A 493 -1.74 25.88 13.41
C GLY A 493 -1.44 24.80 12.37
N ILE A 494 -0.95 23.62 12.78
CA ILE A 494 -0.62 22.52 11.85
C ILE A 494 -1.75 21.48 11.84
N ASN A 495 -2.42 21.33 10.71
CA ASN A 495 -3.41 20.27 10.49
C ASN A 495 -2.74 19.08 9.78
N THR A 496 -2.33 18.07 10.57
CA THR A 496 -1.62 16.88 10.08
C THR A 496 -2.39 16.16 8.97
N ASP A 497 -3.68 15.91 9.15
CA ASP A 497 -4.52 15.20 8.17
C ASP A 497 -4.56 15.95 6.82
N SER A 498 -4.70 17.29 6.86
CA SER A 498 -4.71 18.11 5.66
C SER A 498 -3.37 18.11 4.94
N LEU A 499 -2.26 18.16 5.69
CA LEU A 499 -0.93 18.10 5.11
C LEU A 499 -0.60 16.73 4.51
N GLU A 500 -0.98 15.64 5.18
CA GLU A 500 -0.84 14.27 4.65
C GLU A 500 -1.61 14.13 3.33
N THR A 501 -2.84 14.65 3.30
CA THR A 501 -3.67 14.64 2.10
C THR A 501 -3.01 15.44 0.98
N ALA A 502 -2.52 16.65 1.27
CA ALA A 502 -1.85 17.51 0.30
C ALA A 502 -0.54 16.88 -0.22
N ALA A 503 0.26 16.27 0.67
CA ALA A 503 1.48 15.56 0.29
C ALA A 503 1.17 14.39 -0.65
N ASN A 504 0.20 13.54 -0.28
CA ASN A 504 -0.22 12.42 -1.12
C ASN A 504 -0.73 12.89 -2.49
N GLN A 505 -1.51 13.98 -2.54
CA GLN A 505 -2.01 14.54 -3.79
C GLN A 505 -0.87 15.09 -4.67
N LEU A 506 0.07 15.84 -4.09
CA LEU A 506 1.23 16.35 -4.83
C LEU A 506 2.12 15.22 -5.33
N GLU A 507 2.37 14.19 -4.53
CA GLU A 507 3.13 13.00 -4.96
C GLU A 507 2.48 12.31 -6.16
N LYS A 508 1.15 12.17 -6.16
CA LYS A 508 0.40 11.63 -7.30
C LYS A 508 0.51 12.50 -8.53
N ILE A 509 0.37 13.81 -8.36
CA ILE A 509 0.52 14.79 -9.45
C ILE A 509 1.91 14.69 -10.06
N ILE A 510 2.95 14.68 -9.23
CA ILE A 510 4.35 14.58 -9.65
C ILE A 510 4.58 13.25 -10.38
N SER A 511 4.17 12.12 -9.77
CA SER A 511 4.34 10.80 -10.35
C SER A 511 3.58 10.62 -11.68
N GLY A 512 2.40 11.25 -11.80
CA GLY A 512 1.53 11.12 -12.97
C GLY A 512 1.79 12.10 -14.11
N LYS A 513 2.52 13.21 -13.87
CA LYS A 513 2.69 14.30 -14.85
C LYS A 513 3.69 14.04 -15.98
N SER A 514 4.62 13.09 -15.86
CA SER A 514 5.55 12.81 -16.97
C SER A 514 5.20 11.54 -17.73
N SER A 515 4.97 11.68 -19.04
CA SER A 515 5.00 10.56 -19.98
C SER A 515 6.36 9.84 -19.95
N GLU A 516 7.43 10.55 -19.59
CA GLU A 516 8.78 10.01 -19.49
C GLU A 516 8.96 9.08 -18.28
N PHE A 517 8.11 9.18 -17.24
CA PHE A 517 8.16 8.23 -16.13
C PHE A 517 7.63 6.86 -16.56
N LYS A 518 6.64 6.78 -17.47
CA LYS A 518 6.05 5.50 -17.93
C LYS A 518 7.08 4.56 -18.56
N ASP A 519 8.02 5.10 -19.33
CA ASP A 519 9.09 4.30 -19.95
C ASP A 519 10.04 3.70 -18.90
N GLU A 520 10.21 4.36 -17.76
CA GLU A 520 11.05 3.90 -16.66
C GLU A 520 10.36 2.80 -15.83
N TYR A 521 9.03 2.88 -15.67
CA TYR A 521 8.23 1.77 -15.11
C TYR A 521 8.21 0.52 -16.02
N GLN A 522 8.53 0.68 -17.32
CA GLN A 522 8.58 -0.40 -18.31
C GLN A 522 9.99 -0.95 -18.57
N LYS A 523 11.03 -0.18 -18.27
CA LYS A 523 12.42 -0.67 -18.31
C LYS A 523 12.68 -1.57 -17.11
N ASN A 524 13.29 -2.72 -17.37
CA ASN A 524 13.85 -3.68 -16.41
C ASN A 524 12.93 -4.84 -15.99
N ASP A 525 12.59 -5.70 -16.94
CA ASP A 525 12.38 -7.13 -16.64
C ASP A 525 13.74 -7.83 -16.44
N ILE A 526 14.53 -7.38 -15.46
CA ILE A 526 15.81 -8.02 -15.12
C ILE A 526 15.51 -9.42 -14.60
N THR A 527 16.12 -10.41 -15.22
CA THR A 527 15.98 -11.82 -14.87
C THR A 527 17.22 -12.35 -14.17
N TRP A 528 17.11 -13.52 -13.55
CA TRP A 528 18.26 -14.22 -12.98
C TRP A 528 19.38 -14.48 -14.00
N LYS A 529 19.06 -14.61 -15.30
CA LYS A 529 20.06 -14.79 -16.37
C LYS A 529 20.88 -13.52 -16.59
N ASP A 530 20.23 -12.36 -16.48
CA ASP A 530 20.93 -11.08 -16.57
C ASP A 530 21.92 -10.94 -15.41
N ILE A 531 21.53 -11.35 -14.20
CA ILE A 531 22.45 -11.36 -13.05
C ILE A 531 23.60 -12.35 -13.27
N GLN A 532 23.29 -13.59 -13.67
CA GLN A 532 24.27 -14.64 -13.95
C GLN A 532 25.33 -14.19 -14.98
N SER A 533 24.90 -13.45 -16.01
CA SER A 533 25.81 -12.95 -17.05
C SER A 533 26.87 -11.98 -16.51
N HIS A 534 26.58 -11.30 -15.38
CA HIS A 534 27.47 -10.35 -14.73
C HIS A 534 28.45 -10.97 -13.74
N LEU A 535 28.23 -12.22 -13.30
CA LEU A 535 29.10 -12.90 -12.35
C LEU A 535 30.41 -13.41 -12.98
N GLY A 536 31.49 -13.36 -12.19
CA GLY A 536 32.76 -14.06 -12.40
C GLY A 536 32.72 -15.53 -11.95
N ASN A 537 33.78 -16.28 -12.27
CA ASN A 537 33.86 -17.72 -11.98
C ASN A 537 33.95 -18.04 -10.48
N ASP A 538 34.55 -17.16 -9.67
CA ASP A 538 34.66 -17.29 -8.22
C ASP A 538 33.56 -16.51 -7.47
N GLU A 539 32.58 -15.99 -8.20
CA GLU A 539 31.48 -15.20 -7.68
C GLU A 539 30.17 -15.99 -7.65
N ALA A 540 29.29 -15.64 -6.71
CA ALA A 540 27.93 -16.12 -6.64
C ALA A 540 26.98 -14.99 -6.24
N ALA A 541 25.71 -15.13 -6.60
CA ALA A 541 24.64 -14.28 -6.08
C ALA A 541 23.58 -15.10 -5.35
N VAL A 542 23.10 -14.56 -4.23
CA VAL A 542 22.16 -15.21 -3.31
C VAL A 542 21.00 -14.26 -3.00
N GLU A 543 19.78 -14.67 -3.32
CA GLU A 543 18.56 -13.96 -2.96
C GLU A 543 17.89 -14.71 -1.80
N ILE A 544 17.89 -14.10 -0.61
CA ILE A 544 17.12 -14.59 0.52
C ILE A 544 15.65 -14.19 0.36
N ALA A 545 14.74 -15.13 0.57
CA ALA A 545 13.31 -14.86 0.56
C ALA A 545 12.63 -15.43 1.81
N ALA A 546 11.88 -14.57 2.49
CA ALA A 546 11.08 -14.90 3.66
C ALA A 546 9.58 -14.76 3.35
N PHE A 547 8.81 -15.82 3.59
CA PHE A 547 7.36 -15.82 3.32
C PHE A 547 6.62 -16.75 4.27
N LYS A 548 5.33 -16.50 4.49
CA LYS A 548 4.52 -17.34 5.39
C LYS A 548 4.15 -18.66 4.73
N TYR A 549 4.02 -19.71 5.54
CA TYR A 549 3.50 -20.98 5.06
C TYR A 549 2.01 -20.87 4.77
N PHE A 550 1.64 -21.35 3.58
CA PHE A 550 0.26 -21.46 3.13
C PHE A 550 -0.07 -22.90 2.76
N LEU A 551 -1.27 -23.33 3.16
CA LEU A 551 -1.86 -24.59 2.70
C LEU A 551 -3.32 -24.38 2.27
N ARG A 552 -4.21 -24.23 3.26
CA ARG A 552 -5.64 -23.87 3.11
C ARG A 552 -5.97 -22.60 3.91
N GLY A 553 -4.96 -21.77 4.12
CA GLY A 553 -4.97 -20.65 5.05
C GLY A 553 -3.55 -20.34 5.51
N TRP A 554 -3.34 -19.09 5.91
CA TRP A 554 -2.05 -18.63 6.44
C TRP A 554 -1.81 -19.18 7.85
N THR A 555 -0.57 -19.59 8.09
CA THR A 555 -0.11 -19.98 9.44
C THR A 555 0.91 -18.98 9.97
N ASP A 556 1.26 -19.10 11.24
CA ASP A 556 2.33 -18.30 11.86
C ASP A 556 3.74 -18.83 11.55
N LYS A 557 3.87 -19.95 10.80
CA LYS A 557 5.17 -20.49 10.38
C LYS A 557 5.71 -19.67 9.21
N SER A 558 6.91 -19.09 9.38
CA SER A 558 7.66 -18.45 8.31
C SER A 558 8.65 -19.45 7.68
N PHE A 559 8.73 -19.43 6.35
CA PHE A 559 9.74 -20.13 5.56
C PHE A 559 10.83 -19.16 5.11
N TYR A 560 12.07 -19.64 5.17
CA TYR A 560 13.23 -18.98 4.61
C TYR A 560 13.82 -19.87 3.52
N VAL A 561 14.15 -19.26 2.39
CA VAL A 561 14.88 -19.93 1.30
C VAL A 561 16.00 -19.02 0.81
N ALA A 562 17.04 -19.64 0.27
CA ALA A 562 18.05 -18.96 -0.53
C ALA A 562 17.93 -19.43 -1.98
N LEU A 563 17.85 -18.48 -2.91
CA LEU A 563 17.94 -18.73 -4.34
C LEU A 563 19.34 -18.35 -4.81
N LEU A 564 20.09 -19.30 -5.34
CA LEU A 564 21.50 -19.14 -5.66
C LEU A 564 21.72 -19.22 -7.16
N ILE A 565 22.61 -18.38 -7.65
CA ILE A 565 23.13 -18.42 -9.02
C ILE A 565 24.65 -18.23 -9.00
N THR A 566 25.32 -18.93 -9.90
CA THR A 566 26.75 -18.81 -10.17
C THR A 566 26.94 -18.63 -11.67
N LYS A 567 28.17 -18.32 -12.10
CA LYS A 567 28.48 -18.24 -13.54
C LYS A 567 28.12 -19.51 -14.31
N GLU A 568 28.25 -20.66 -13.67
CA GLU A 568 28.01 -21.98 -14.26
C GLU A 568 26.53 -22.41 -14.25
N THR A 569 25.63 -21.64 -13.64
CA THR A 569 24.21 -21.97 -13.57
C THR A 569 23.54 -21.89 -14.95
N THR A 570 23.18 -23.02 -15.57
CA THR A 570 22.64 -23.02 -16.96
C THR A 570 21.12 -23.04 -17.05
N ASP A 571 20.48 -23.98 -16.36
CA ASP A 571 19.06 -24.28 -16.60
C ASP A 571 18.15 -23.47 -15.68
N ASN A 572 18.39 -23.55 -14.37
CA ASN A 572 17.59 -22.91 -13.33
C ASN A 572 18.47 -22.53 -12.14
N PRO A 573 18.11 -21.48 -11.37
CA PRO A 573 18.73 -21.19 -10.09
C PRO A 573 18.60 -22.37 -9.12
N GLU A 574 19.54 -22.46 -8.18
CA GLU A 574 19.46 -23.45 -7.10
C GLU A 574 18.61 -22.89 -5.95
N LEU A 575 17.70 -23.71 -5.39
CA LEU A 575 16.88 -23.35 -4.24
C LEU A 575 17.31 -24.16 -3.02
N VAL A 576 17.73 -23.45 -1.97
CA VAL A 576 18.06 -24.03 -0.67
C VAL A 576 16.99 -23.64 0.34
N VAL A 577 16.38 -24.65 0.97
CA VAL A 577 15.38 -24.45 2.03
C VAL A 577 16.08 -24.31 3.38
N ILE A 578 15.75 -23.26 4.13
CA ILE A 578 16.29 -22.94 5.44
C ILE A 578 15.17 -23.13 6.48
N ASP A 579 14.66 -24.37 6.59
CA ASP A 579 13.59 -24.69 7.54
C ASP A 579 14.16 -24.94 8.93
N ARG A 580 13.70 -24.16 9.90
CA ARG A 580 14.04 -24.31 11.33
C ARG A 580 12.77 -24.24 12.19
N ASP A 581 11.63 -24.68 11.67
CA ASP A 581 10.35 -24.69 12.39
C ASP A 581 10.01 -23.37 13.07
N ASN A 582 10.19 -22.27 12.32
CA ASN A 582 9.95 -20.90 12.75
C ASN A 582 10.90 -20.37 13.85
N LEU A 583 11.94 -21.12 14.22
CA LEU A 583 12.89 -20.72 15.25
C LEU A 583 13.84 -19.60 14.80
N LEU A 584 13.99 -19.36 13.48
CA LEU A 584 14.80 -18.24 12.98
C LEU A 584 14.28 -16.89 13.48
N GLU A 585 12.96 -16.70 13.49
CA GLU A 585 12.31 -15.45 13.94
C GLU A 585 12.11 -15.37 15.45
N LYS A 586 12.42 -16.46 16.17
CA LYS A 586 12.25 -16.58 17.61
C LYS A 586 13.61 -16.75 18.28
N ASP A 587 13.98 -17.99 18.56
CA ASP A 587 15.11 -18.31 19.43
C ASP A 587 16.46 -18.00 18.78
N PHE A 588 16.66 -18.31 17.50
CA PHE A 588 17.97 -18.15 16.87
C PHE A 588 18.40 -16.69 16.73
N ILE A 589 17.49 -15.80 16.32
CA ILE A 589 17.82 -14.37 16.25
C ILE A 589 18.09 -13.78 17.64
N GLY A 590 17.30 -14.16 18.65
CA GLY A 590 17.51 -13.74 20.03
C GLY A 590 18.85 -14.23 20.58
N ASN A 591 19.18 -15.50 20.34
CA ASN A 591 20.45 -16.11 20.75
C ASN A 591 21.64 -15.47 20.06
N TYR A 592 21.56 -15.19 18.76
CA TYR A 592 22.61 -14.47 18.03
C TYR A 592 22.85 -13.08 18.63
N ILE A 593 21.78 -12.28 18.80
CA ILE A 593 21.89 -10.93 19.37
C ILE A 593 22.47 -10.97 20.79
N ASN A 594 22.01 -11.89 21.62
CA ASN A 594 22.51 -12.07 22.98
C ASN A 594 23.98 -12.52 23.00
N SER A 595 24.38 -13.41 22.09
CA SER A 595 25.76 -13.89 21.99
C SER A 595 26.71 -12.76 21.61
N ILE A 596 26.34 -11.91 20.65
CA ILE A 596 27.09 -10.71 20.30
C ILE A 596 27.17 -9.75 21.51
N ARG A 597 26.03 -9.43 22.13
CA ARG A 597 25.96 -8.48 23.26
C ARG A 597 26.79 -8.92 24.46
N HIS A 598 26.74 -10.22 24.78
CA HIS A 598 27.44 -10.80 25.93
C HIS A 598 28.81 -11.37 25.58
N LYS A 599 29.26 -11.22 24.32
CA LYS A 599 30.56 -11.67 23.82
C LYS A 599 30.77 -13.18 24.02
N ILE A 600 29.70 -13.95 23.83
CA ILE A 600 29.69 -15.40 23.95
C ILE A 600 29.92 -16.00 22.56
N GLU A 601 30.72 -17.06 22.49
CA GLU A 601 30.93 -17.82 21.25
C GLU A 601 29.62 -18.48 20.80
N ASP A 602 29.24 -18.26 19.54
CA ASP A 602 28.01 -18.76 18.95
C ASP A 602 28.29 -19.74 17.80
N LYS A 603 28.12 -21.03 18.08
CA LYS A 603 28.26 -22.11 17.09
C LYS A 603 26.95 -22.52 16.44
N ASP A 604 25.82 -22.07 17.00
CA ASP A 604 24.50 -22.46 16.53
C ASP A 604 24.06 -21.60 15.35
N SER A 605 24.46 -20.32 15.31
CA SER A 605 24.14 -19.40 14.22
C SER A 605 24.65 -19.88 12.85
N TYR A 606 25.79 -20.59 12.77
CA TYR A 606 26.23 -21.15 11.50
C TYR A 606 25.26 -22.21 11.00
N LYS A 607 24.86 -23.16 11.84
CA LYS A 607 23.86 -24.17 11.48
C LYS A 607 22.51 -23.53 11.16
N ALA A 608 22.12 -22.49 11.89
CA ALA A 608 20.84 -21.82 11.73
C ALA A 608 20.76 -21.05 10.41
N PHE A 609 21.74 -20.18 10.14
CA PHE A 609 21.62 -19.16 9.09
C PHE A 609 22.48 -19.39 7.86
N TRP A 610 23.63 -20.07 7.96
CA TRP A 610 24.63 -20.03 6.88
C TRP A 610 25.02 -21.39 6.30
N GLN A 611 25.10 -22.44 7.11
CA GLN A 611 25.67 -23.74 6.73
C GLN A 611 25.12 -24.30 5.41
N VAL A 612 23.80 -24.32 5.26
CA VAL A 612 23.15 -24.91 4.07
C VAL A 612 23.39 -24.09 2.80
N ILE A 613 23.58 -22.78 2.93
CA ILE A 613 23.95 -21.89 1.82
C ILE A 613 25.43 -22.08 1.50
N ASP A 614 26.27 -22.04 2.53
CA ASP A 614 27.73 -22.14 2.44
C ASP A 614 28.20 -23.41 1.72
N GLN A 615 27.54 -24.54 1.98
CA GLN A 615 27.79 -25.81 1.30
C GLN A 615 27.57 -25.75 -0.22
N LYS A 616 26.62 -24.93 -0.69
CA LYS A 616 26.35 -24.73 -2.12
C LYS A 616 27.29 -23.72 -2.77
N LEU A 617 27.97 -22.92 -1.96
CA LEU A 617 28.93 -21.91 -2.40
C LEU A 617 30.38 -22.40 -2.34
N ALA A 618 30.60 -23.72 -2.37
CA ALA A 618 31.93 -24.31 -2.37
C ALA A 618 32.78 -23.76 -3.53
N GLY A 619 33.99 -23.28 -3.23
CA GLY A 619 34.91 -22.69 -4.20
C GLY A 619 34.58 -21.25 -4.62
N LYS A 620 33.46 -20.67 -4.16
CA LYS A 620 33.11 -19.27 -4.40
C LYS A 620 33.69 -18.39 -3.30
N LYS A 621 34.40 -17.33 -3.68
CA LYS A 621 35.11 -16.42 -2.78
C LYS A 621 34.32 -15.14 -2.52
N LYS A 622 33.58 -14.66 -3.53
CA LYS A 622 32.80 -13.42 -3.45
C LYS A 622 31.32 -13.74 -3.62
N VAL A 623 30.50 -13.26 -2.70
CA VAL A 623 29.07 -13.58 -2.64
C VAL A 623 28.29 -12.28 -2.56
N TYR A 624 27.55 -11.99 -3.62
CA TYR A 624 26.54 -10.94 -3.64
C TYR A 624 25.28 -11.48 -2.98
N ILE A 625 24.74 -10.77 -2.00
CA ILE A 625 23.56 -11.23 -1.28
C ILE A 625 22.53 -10.12 -1.10
N SER A 626 21.27 -10.41 -1.42
CA SER A 626 20.13 -9.59 -1.03
C SER A 626 19.39 -10.29 0.09
N LEU A 627 19.26 -9.60 1.22
CA LEU A 627 18.72 -10.15 2.47
C LEU A 627 17.18 -9.98 2.52
N ASP A 628 16.53 -10.77 3.38
CA ASP A 628 15.10 -10.67 3.66
C ASP A 628 14.79 -11.19 5.08
N GLY A 629 13.67 -10.75 5.65
CA GLY A 629 13.27 -11.13 7.01
C GLY A 629 14.37 -10.89 8.03
N VAL A 630 14.58 -11.84 8.95
CA VAL A 630 15.58 -11.72 10.03
C VAL A 630 17.03 -11.63 9.57
N TYR A 631 17.34 -11.98 8.31
CA TYR A 631 18.69 -11.82 7.79
C TYR A 631 19.13 -10.34 7.76
N ASN A 632 18.20 -9.39 7.71
CA ASN A 632 18.51 -7.96 7.83
C ASN A 632 18.95 -7.54 9.25
N LYS A 633 18.82 -8.43 10.26
CA LYS A 633 19.17 -8.16 11.66
C LYS A 633 20.47 -8.83 12.10
N ILE A 634 21.15 -9.56 11.21
CA ILE A 634 22.39 -10.28 11.52
C ILE A 634 23.53 -9.80 10.62
N ASN A 635 24.75 -9.80 11.15
CA ASN A 635 25.93 -9.66 10.33
C ASN A 635 26.49 -11.04 9.97
N LEU A 636 26.27 -11.51 8.73
CA LEU A 636 26.76 -12.80 8.27
C LEU A 636 28.29 -12.96 8.43
N ASN A 637 29.05 -11.87 8.34
CA ASN A 637 30.50 -11.86 8.52
C ASN A 637 30.94 -12.32 9.92
N THR A 638 30.08 -12.19 10.92
CA THR A 638 30.35 -12.55 12.33
C THR A 638 30.00 -13.99 12.69
N ILE A 639 29.46 -14.76 11.75
CA ILE A 639 29.08 -16.15 12.01
C ILE A 639 30.33 -17.04 12.01
N LEU A 640 30.50 -17.85 13.05
CA LEU A 640 31.63 -18.76 13.21
C LEU A 640 31.36 -20.11 12.52
N THR A 641 32.20 -20.50 11.56
CA THR A 641 32.03 -21.73 10.77
C THR A 641 32.59 -22.96 11.49
N LEU A 642 32.37 -24.16 10.92
CA LEU A 642 32.91 -25.42 11.44
C LEU A 642 34.45 -25.48 11.43
N SER A 643 35.11 -24.64 10.63
CA SER A 643 36.57 -24.53 10.59
C SER A 643 37.14 -23.68 11.73
N ASN A 644 36.28 -23.17 12.61
CA ASN A 644 36.60 -22.20 13.66
C ASN A 644 37.15 -20.88 13.11
N LYS A 645 36.73 -20.52 11.90
CA LYS A 645 36.94 -19.22 11.27
C LYS A 645 35.60 -18.52 11.11
N TYR A 646 35.61 -17.21 11.12
CA TYR A 646 34.40 -16.46 10.80
C TYR A 646 34.16 -16.44 9.29
N VAL A 647 32.90 -16.32 8.86
CA VAL A 647 32.54 -16.24 7.43
C VAL A 647 33.33 -15.16 6.71
N PHE A 648 33.58 -14.02 7.35
CA PHE A 648 34.37 -12.94 6.75
C PHE A 648 35.81 -13.38 6.40
N GLU A 649 36.39 -14.39 7.05
CA GLU A 649 37.75 -14.87 6.76
C GLU A 649 37.79 -15.80 5.53
N GLU A 650 36.65 -16.39 5.20
CA GLU A 650 36.54 -17.38 4.13
C GLU A 650 35.94 -16.80 2.86
N LYS A 651 35.03 -15.81 2.99
CA LYS A 651 34.26 -15.24 1.88
C LYS A 651 34.11 -13.73 2.01
N SER A 652 34.02 -13.05 0.88
CA SER A 652 33.61 -11.65 0.77
C SER A 652 32.11 -11.59 0.56
N ILE A 653 31.37 -11.16 1.59
CA ILE A 653 29.91 -11.02 1.56
C ILE A 653 29.54 -9.56 1.24
N ILE A 654 29.01 -9.33 0.05
CA ILE A 654 28.56 -8.00 -0.41
C ILE A 654 27.05 -7.94 -0.32
N ILE A 655 26.54 -7.08 0.56
CA ILE A 655 25.11 -6.93 0.77
C ILE A 655 24.58 -5.89 -0.22
N LEU A 656 23.59 -6.29 -1.02
CA LEU A 656 22.88 -5.42 -1.96
C LEU A 656 21.43 -5.23 -1.52
N THR A 657 20.85 -4.07 -1.84
CA THR A 657 19.41 -3.88 -1.59
C THR A 657 18.59 -4.74 -2.55
N ASN A 658 19.08 -4.92 -3.77
CA ASN A 658 18.56 -5.86 -4.75
C ASN A 658 19.69 -6.39 -5.64
N LEU A 659 19.66 -7.68 -5.99
CA LEU A 659 20.64 -8.24 -6.92
C LEU A 659 20.56 -7.63 -8.33
N ALA A 660 19.43 -7.03 -8.72
CA ALA A 660 19.27 -6.27 -9.96
C ALA A 660 20.30 -5.14 -10.13
N GLU A 661 20.89 -4.66 -9.03
CA GLU A 661 21.98 -3.69 -9.05
C GLU A 661 23.19 -4.18 -9.87
N LEU A 662 23.46 -5.49 -9.88
CA LEU A 662 24.59 -6.09 -10.61
C LEU A 662 24.53 -5.84 -12.12
N SER A 663 23.32 -5.75 -12.69
CA SER A 663 23.13 -5.44 -14.11
C SER A 663 23.42 -3.98 -14.46
N GLY A 664 23.39 -3.06 -13.48
CA GLY A 664 23.68 -1.64 -13.65
C GLY A 664 25.12 -1.22 -13.35
N LEU A 665 25.94 -2.10 -12.76
CA LEU A 665 27.31 -1.78 -12.34
C LEU A 665 28.23 -1.43 -13.53
N LYS A 666 27.98 -1.99 -14.73
CA LYS A 666 28.83 -1.74 -15.92
C LYS A 666 28.52 -0.43 -16.65
N SER A 667 27.28 0.06 -16.59
CA SER A 667 26.86 1.31 -17.27
C SER A 667 27.19 2.56 -16.44
N ARG A 668 27.44 2.42 -15.14
CA ARG A 668 27.76 3.52 -14.20
C ARG A 668 29.23 3.98 -14.21
N LYS A 669 29.98 3.67 -15.27
CA LYS A 669 31.35 4.20 -15.44
C LYS A 669 31.32 5.72 -15.66
N GLN A 670 31.66 6.44 -14.60
CA GLN A 670 32.19 7.81 -14.54
C GLN A 670 31.32 8.95 -15.11
N THR A 671 30.45 9.47 -14.25
CA THR A 671 30.33 10.92 -14.04
C THR A 671 30.73 11.23 -12.60
N ALA A 672 31.97 10.92 -12.23
CA ALA A 672 32.51 11.43 -10.97
C ALA A 672 32.54 12.96 -11.09
N SER A 673 31.87 13.66 -10.17
CA SER A 673 32.06 15.11 -10.00
C SER A 673 33.57 15.37 -9.94
N LYS A 674 34.04 16.36 -10.70
CA LYS A 674 35.48 16.75 -10.69
C LYS A 674 35.94 17.25 -9.32
N VAL A 675 35.02 17.53 -8.40
CA VAL A 675 35.32 18.06 -7.06
C VAL A 675 34.90 17.03 -6.00
N ARG A 676 35.85 16.57 -5.20
CA ARG A 676 35.65 15.60 -4.12
C ARG A 676 35.34 16.32 -2.81
N THR A 677 34.07 16.62 -2.58
CA THR A 677 33.60 17.26 -1.34
C THR A 677 33.24 16.22 -0.28
N ALA A 678 33.50 16.52 0.99
CA ALA A 678 33.11 15.69 2.11
C ALA A 678 32.45 16.51 3.21
N GLU A 679 31.41 15.97 3.83
CA GLU A 679 30.68 16.61 4.92
C GLU A 679 30.79 15.74 6.17
N LEU A 680 31.42 16.27 7.23
CA LEU A 680 31.73 15.52 8.45
C LEU A 680 31.02 16.14 9.65
N TYR A 681 30.18 15.37 10.32
CA TYR A 681 29.44 15.78 11.51
C TYR A 681 29.86 14.92 12.70
N GLY A 682 30.31 15.54 13.79
CA GLY A 682 30.74 14.80 14.99
C GLY A 682 30.51 15.56 16.28
N ALA A 683 30.47 14.82 17.39
CA ALA A 683 30.24 15.31 18.74
C ALA A 683 29.19 16.44 18.86
N PRO A 684 27.93 16.22 18.44
CA PRO A 684 26.92 17.27 18.53
C PRO A 684 26.65 17.67 19.98
N LYS A 685 26.42 18.95 20.21
CA LYS A 685 26.05 19.46 21.54
C LYS A 685 24.56 19.27 21.77
N PHE A 686 24.17 18.11 22.30
CA PHE A 686 22.75 17.71 22.38
C PHE A 686 21.87 18.64 23.23
N ASP A 687 22.43 19.33 24.22
CA ASP A 687 21.74 20.30 25.09
C ASP A 687 21.75 21.75 24.54
N TYR A 688 22.31 21.95 23.34
CA TYR A 688 22.42 23.26 22.70
C TYR A 688 21.07 23.94 22.47
N ASP A 689 21.03 25.27 22.63
CA ASP A 689 19.82 26.04 22.32
C ASP A 689 19.77 26.43 20.86
N LEU A 690 18.85 25.81 20.11
CA LEU A 690 18.62 26.13 18.70
C LEU A 690 17.81 27.43 18.51
N SER A 691 17.27 28.05 19.58
CA SER A 691 16.35 29.19 19.47
C SER A 691 17.01 30.53 19.12
N GLY A 692 18.33 30.61 18.99
CA GLY A 692 19.03 31.78 18.44
C GLY A 692 18.61 33.14 19.01
N SER A 693 18.46 33.30 20.34
CA SER A 693 18.51 34.61 21.01
C SER A 693 18.44 34.50 22.54
N PRO A 694 19.18 35.34 23.31
CA PRO A 694 19.06 35.43 24.77
C PRO A 694 17.79 36.12 25.29
N GLU A 695 16.80 36.44 24.46
CA GLU A 695 15.62 37.22 24.87
C GLU A 695 14.31 36.62 24.36
N SER A 696 13.75 35.70 25.14
CA SER A 696 12.29 35.61 25.34
C SER A 696 11.97 34.79 26.60
N GLN A 697 12.48 35.26 27.74
CA GLN A 697 11.78 35.03 28.99
C GLN A 697 10.51 35.88 28.98
N GLN A 698 9.41 35.37 28.41
CA GLN A 698 8.09 35.78 28.86
C GLN A 698 7.02 34.76 28.49
N ASN A 699 6.22 34.44 29.51
CA ASN A 699 5.09 33.53 29.57
C ASN A 699 5.43 32.03 29.70
N LYS A 700 6.01 31.67 30.86
CA LYS A 700 5.78 30.37 31.48
C LYS A 700 4.32 30.28 31.93
N THR A 701 3.44 29.86 31.03
CA THR A 701 2.35 28.97 31.45
C THR A 701 2.93 27.58 31.44
N GLU A 702 3.38 27.09 32.59
CA GLU A 702 3.75 25.69 32.79
C GLU A 702 2.49 24.84 32.54
N LEU A 703 2.35 24.35 31.31
CA LEU A 703 1.45 23.25 31.01
C LEU A 703 2.21 21.97 31.36
N SER A 704 1.85 21.38 32.49
CA SER A 704 2.48 20.17 33.02
C SER A 704 2.26 18.99 32.05
N LEU A 705 3.34 18.43 31.51
CA LEU A 705 3.34 17.14 30.81
C LEU A 705 3.14 15.99 31.82
N PRO A 706 2.47 14.87 31.45
CA PRO A 706 2.38 13.67 32.28
C PRO A 706 3.76 13.11 32.65
N ASP A 707 3.90 12.58 33.87
CA ASP A 707 5.17 12.29 34.58
C ASP A 707 6.06 11.14 34.04
N GLY A 708 5.97 10.79 32.75
CA GLY A 708 6.70 9.64 32.17
C GLY A 708 7.98 9.95 31.39
N ILE A 709 8.20 11.20 30.95
CA ILE A 709 9.31 11.59 30.05
C ILE A 709 9.83 12.98 30.47
N LYS A 710 10.38 13.10 31.68
CA LYS A 710 11.10 14.31 32.10
C LYS A 710 12.59 13.96 32.21
N ASN A 711 13.46 14.85 31.75
CA ASN A 711 14.90 14.87 32.01
C ASN A 711 15.72 13.71 31.41
N ILE A 712 15.47 13.34 30.15
CA ILE A 712 16.42 12.53 29.39
C ILE A 712 17.70 13.36 29.20
N LYS A 713 18.82 12.84 29.70
CA LYS A 713 20.15 13.38 29.43
C LYS A 713 20.82 12.50 28.37
N ILE A 714 21.29 13.10 27.29
CA ILE A 714 22.00 12.38 26.23
C ILE A 714 23.49 12.46 26.54
N GLU A 715 24.12 11.30 26.75
CA GLU A 715 25.54 11.26 27.06
C GLU A 715 26.40 11.77 25.88
N PRO A 716 27.39 12.64 26.14
CA PRO A 716 28.33 13.07 25.12
C PRO A 716 29.13 11.91 24.53
N LEU A 717 29.49 12.00 23.25
CA LEU A 717 30.30 11.02 22.53
C LEU A 717 31.69 11.61 22.22
N PRO A 718 32.60 11.70 23.20
CA PRO A 718 33.91 12.34 22.98
C PRO A 718 34.74 11.64 21.89
N GLY A 719 34.57 10.32 21.71
CA GLY A 719 35.24 9.58 20.64
C GLY A 719 34.80 10.01 19.23
N SER A 720 33.53 10.40 19.06
CA SER A 720 33.02 10.89 17.77
C SER A 720 33.73 12.17 17.30
N LYS A 721 34.20 13.03 18.22
CA LYS A 721 35.01 14.21 17.87
C LYS A 721 36.35 13.78 17.28
N ALA A 722 37.05 12.88 17.96
CA ALA A 722 38.35 12.39 17.52
C ALA A 722 38.24 11.66 16.16
N GLU A 723 37.16 10.90 15.97
CA GLU A 723 36.85 10.23 14.70
C GLU A 723 36.78 11.20 13.53
N VAL A 724 35.89 12.20 13.59
CA VAL A 724 35.73 13.13 12.46
C VAL A 724 36.93 14.04 12.26
N GLU A 725 37.66 14.40 13.32
CA GLU A 725 38.90 15.18 13.21
C GLU A 725 40.02 14.37 12.53
N ASN A 726 40.14 13.07 12.82
CA ASN A 726 41.10 12.19 12.18
C ASN A 726 40.75 11.99 10.69
N ILE A 727 39.48 11.76 10.38
CA ILE A 727 38.98 11.62 9.01
C ILE A 727 39.19 12.91 8.22
N PHE A 728 38.91 14.07 8.82
CA PHE A 728 39.17 15.38 8.23
C PHE A 728 40.63 15.54 7.80
N ARG A 729 41.58 15.16 8.65
CA ARG A 729 43.02 15.20 8.31
C ARG A 729 43.38 14.25 7.18
N ILE A 730 42.84 13.03 7.20
CA ILE A 730 43.07 12.02 6.15
C ILE A 730 42.54 12.52 4.79
N LEU A 731 41.33 13.07 4.76
CA LEU A 731 40.71 13.61 3.55
C LEU A 731 41.48 14.80 2.97
N ASN A 732 41.87 15.77 3.80
CA ASN A 732 42.68 16.92 3.37
C ASN A 732 44.01 16.50 2.73
N ASN A 733 44.64 15.45 3.25
CA ASN A 733 45.89 14.93 2.72
C ASN A 733 45.72 14.15 1.39
N ASN A 734 44.49 13.90 0.95
CA ASN A 734 44.16 13.09 -0.23
C ASN A 734 43.27 13.86 -1.23
N GLU A 735 43.45 15.19 -1.32
CA GLU A 735 42.79 16.06 -2.30
C GLU A 735 41.25 16.13 -2.21
N TRP A 736 40.69 15.79 -1.04
CA TRP A 736 39.28 16.09 -0.74
C TRP A 736 39.15 17.50 -0.18
N ILE A 737 37.95 18.08 -0.32
CA ILE A 737 37.54 19.34 0.30
C ILE A 737 36.54 18.98 1.42
N PRO A 738 37.01 18.65 2.64
CA PRO A 738 36.13 18.33 3.75
C PRO A 738 35.64 19.59 4.48
N ASN A 739 34.35 19.60 4.81
CA ASN A 739 33.74 20.51 5.79
C ASN A 739 33.54 19.75 7.10
N LEU A 740 33.84 20.40 8.22
CA LEU A 740 33.77 19.79 9.55
C LEU A 740 32.81 20.58 10.44
N PHE A 741 31.79 19.92 10.96
CA PHE A 741 30.80 20.48 11.87
C PHE A 741 30.86 19.76 13.22
N LEU A 742 31.14 20.52 14.27
CA LEU A 742 31.30 20.00 15.63
C LEU A 742 30.39 20.74 16.61
N ASN A 743 30.06 20.10 17.74
CA ASN A 743 29.35 20.72 18.87
C ASN A 743 28.05 21.42 18.43
N GLU A 744 27.92 22.73 18.68
CA GLU A 744 26.78 23.58 18.29
C GLU A 744 26.62 23.77 16.77
N GLU A 745 27.63 23.49 15.96
CA GLU A 745 27.53 23.60 14.49
C GLU A 745 26.97 22.32 13.86
N ALA A 746 27.11 21.17 14.54
CA ALA A 746 26.58 19.88 14.10
C ALA A 746 25.06 19.82 14.27
N THR A 747 24.34 20.53 13.40
CA THR A 747 22.89 20.74 13.44
C THR A 747 22.21 20.14 12.21
N VAL A 748 20.91 19.84 12.30
CA VAL A 748 20.13 19.31 11.16
C VAL A 748 20.03 20.36 10.05
N THR A 749 20.02 21.64 10.40
CA THR A 749 19.96 22.77 9.47
C THR A 749 21.20 22.84 8.60
N GLN A 750 22.40 22.62 9.17
CA GLN A 750 23.61 22.57 8.35
C GLN A 750 23.58 21.38 7.40
N LEU A 751 23.14 20.20 7.87
CA LEU A 751 22.98 19.04 7.00
C LEU A 751 21.99 19.28 5.86
N LYS A 752 20.88 19.97 6.10
CA LYS A 752 19.90 20.31 5.07
C LYS A 752 20.40 21.29 4.00
N LYS A 753 21.49 22.03 4.28
CA LYS A 753 22.14 22.92 3.29
C LYS A 753 23.13 22.20 2.39
N VAL A 754 23.49 20.96 2.73
CA VAL A 754 24.40 20.15 1.94
C VAL A 754 23.71 19.75 0.63
N VAL A 755 24.39 20.00 -0.48
CA VAL A 755 23.90 19.69 -1.83
C VAL A 755 25.03 18.98 -2.60
N HIS A 756 24.75 17.81 -3.18
CA HIS A 756 25.70 17.00 -3.97
C HIS A 756 27.05 16.61 -3.28
N PRO A 757 27.09 16.15 -2.02
CA PRO A 757 28.34 15.73 -1.39
C PRO A 757 28.90 14.45 -2.03
N GLY A 758 30.21 14.38 -2.26
CA GLY A 758 30.86 13.13 -2.64
C GLY A 758 30.88 12.11 -1.49
N LEU A 759 31.05 12.60 -0.26
CA LEU A 759 31.10 11.83 0.97
C LEU A 759 30.28 12.51 2.07
N LEU A 760 29.46 11.73 2.77
CA LEU A 760 28.78 12.17 4.00
C LEU A 760 29.15 11.24 5.15
N HIS A 761 29.74 11.78 6.21
CA HIS A 761 30.07 11.02 7.42
C HIS A 761 29.41 11.68 8.64
N ILE A 762 28.60 10.90 9.36
CA ILE A 762 27.88 11.38 10.55
C ILE A 762 28.22 10.46 11.73
N ALA A 763 28.92 11.02 12.72
CA ALA A 763 29.28 10.36 13.97
C ALA A 763 28.48 10.92 15.15
N THR A 764 27.46 10.17 15.60
CA THR A 764 26.52 10.64 16.63
C THR A 764 25.69 9.49 17.25
N HIS A 765 24.72 9.79 18.11
CA HIS A 765 23.72 8.83 18.57
C HIS A 765 22.66 8.56 17.50
N GLY A 766 22.38 7.28 17.28
CA GLY A 766 21.25 6.80 16.50
C GLY A 766 20.17 6.24 17.43
N TYR A 767 18.95 6.11 16.91
CA TYR A 767 17.90 5.37 17.60
C TYR A 767 17.09 4.52 16.63
N PHE A 768 16.57 3.42 17.15
CA PHE A 768 15.56 2.59 16.51
C PHE A 768 14.45 2.22 17.50
N LEU A 769 13.20 2.46 17.11
CA LEU A 769 12.01 2.12 17.88
C LEU A 769 11.52 0.71 17.52
N SER A 770 12.04 -0.30 18.21
CA SER A 770 11.57 -1.69 18.12
C SER A 770 10.24 -1.88 18.87
N ASP A 771 9.35 -2.72 18.31
CA ASP A 771 8.14 -3.25 18.97
C ASP A 771 7.20 -2.22 19.62
N VAL A 772 6.63 -1.34 18.79
CA VAL A 772 5.66 -0.35 19.23
C VAL A 772 4.24 -0.97 19.28
N ASN A 773 3.83 -1.47 20.44
CA ASN A 773 2.45 -1.94 20.67
C ASN A 773 1.45 -0.77 20.71
N SER A 774 0.30 -0.95 20.03
CA SER A 774 -0.73 0.07 19.75
C SER A 774 -1.52 0.64 20.94
N GLN A 775 -1.15 0.32 22.18
CA GLN A 775 -2.02 0.54 23.35
C GLN A 775 -1.61 1.70 24.30
N SER A 776 -0.61 2.52 23.97
CA SER A 776 -0.28 3.67 24.83
C SER A 776 0.00 4.96 24.07
N GLU A 777 -0.64 6.07 24.48
CA GLU A 777 -0.36 7.45 24.06
C GLU A 777 1.00 7.95 24.61
N LYS A 778 2.06 7.17 24.48
CA LYS A 778 3.41 7.57 24.92
C LYS A 778 4.18 8.22 23.76
N LYS A 779 5.07 9.16 24.09
CA LYS A 779 6.06 9.67 23.15
C LYS A 779 7.36 8.87 23.29
N ALA A 780 8.08 8.65 22.20
CA ALA A 780 9.40 8.03 22.22
C ALA A 780 10.36 8.88 21.38
N PHE A 781 11.49 9.31 21.95
CA PHE A 781 12.41 10.30 21.34
C PHE A 781 11.69 11.56 20.84
N GLY A 782 10.69 12.04 21.58
CA GLY A 782 9.89 13.21 21.19
C GLY A 782 8.89 12.95 20.05
N MET A 783 8.71 11.71 19.59
CA MET A 783 7.74 11.33 18.54
C MET A 783 6.49 10.65 19.10
N ASN A 784 5.35 10.89 18.47
CA ASN A 784 4.11 10.20 18.83
C ASN A 784 4.14 8.76 18.30
N ILE A 785 3.98 7.78 19.19
CA ILE A 785 3.95 6.35 18.88
C ILE A 785 2.93 5.99 17.79
N THR A 786 1.76 6.62 17.78
CA THR A 786 0.72 6.34 16.77
C THR A 786 1.21 6.70 15.38
N ASN A 787 1.89 7.84 15.24
CA ASN A 787 2.41 8.31 13.96
C ASN A 787 3.59 7.41 13.49
N THR A 788 4.40 6.88 14.41
CA THR A 788 5.50 5.95 14.04
C THR A 788 4.99 4.57 13.65
N ILE A 789 3.80 4.17 14.10
CA ILE A 789 3.10 2.98 13.61
C ILE A 789 2.65 3.19 12.16
N GLU A 790 2.11 4.37 11.85
CA GLU A 790 1.58 4.70 10.51
C GLU A 790 2.70 4.93 9.48
N ASN A 791 3.80 5.55 9.88
CA ASN A 791 4.94 5.84 9.00
C ASN A 791 6.24 5.21 9.54
N PRO A 792 6.71 4.10 8.92
CA PRO A 792 7.89 3.37 9.40
C PRO A 792 9.19 4.19 9.35
N TYR A 793 9.29 5.18 8.47
CA TYR A 793 10.48 6.05 8.36
C TYR A 793 10.69 6.95 9.57
N LEU A 794 9.69 7.07 10.46
CA LEU A 794 9.83 7.76 11.73
C LEU A 794 10.41 6.88 12.84
N ARG A 795 10.61 5.57 12.62
CA ARG A 795 11.11 4.67 13.68
C ARG A 795 12.63 4.70 13.83
N THR A 796 13.33 5.33 12.89
CA THR A 796 14.80 5.38 12.86
C THR A 796 15.27 6.81 12.64
N GLY A 797 16.35 7.22 13.32
CA GLY A 797 16.93 8.53 13.11
C GLY A 797 18.27 8.74 13.81
N LEU A 798 18.81 9.94 13.64
CA LEU A 798 20.06 10.43 14.19
C LEU A 798 19.81 11.67 15.04
N LEU A 799 20.60 11.82 16.10
CA LEU A 799 20.54 12.96 17.01
C LEU A 799 21.65 13.96 16.67
N PHE A 800 21.34 15.24 16.73
CA PHE A 800 22.20 16.38 16.40
C PHE A 800 22.13 17.40 17.55
N ALA A 801 22.84 18.53 17.42
CA ALA A 801 22.83 19.57 18.43
C ALA A 801 21.40 20.02 18.74
N GLY A 802 21.07 20.15 20.03
CA GLY A 802 19.72 20.50 20.51
C GLY A 802 18.71 19.36 20.64
N ALA A 803 19.07 18.11 20.29
CA ALA A 803 18.17 16.95 20.40
C ALA A 803 17.61 16.75 21.81
N GLU A 804 18.44 16.93 22.85
CA GLU A 804 18.06 16.69 24.24
C GLU A 804 16.93 17.64 24.66
N LYS A 805 17.05 18.93 24.30
CA LYS A 805 16.03 19.93 24.57
C LYS A 805 14.71 19.59 23.89
N THR A 806 14.76 19.15 22.63
CA THR A 806 13.56 18.73 21.90
C THR A 806 12.88 17.52 22.53
N ILE A 807 13.64 16.53 22.96
CA ILE A 807 13.09 15.32 23.58
C ILE A 807 12.44 15.66 24.93
N ASN A 808 13.08 16.51 25.74
CA ASN A 808 12.58 16.93 27.05
C ASN A 808 11.45 17.96 26.96
N ASN A 809 11.39 18.73 25.87
CA ASN A 809 10.33 19.70 25.61
C ASN A 809 9.96 19.72 24.11
N PRO A 810 9.07 18.82 23.66
CA PRO A 810 8.68 18.75 22.25
C PRO A 810 8.03 20.03 21.71
N TYR A 811 7.54 20.93 22.57
CA TYR A 811 6.93 22.19 22.17
C TYR A 811 7.94 23.30 21.86
N SER A 812 9.17 23.26 22.42
CA SER A 812 10.20 24.26 22.07
C SER A 812 10.70 24.10 20.63
N ALA A 813 10.53 22.92 20.03
CA ALA A 813 10.82 22.67 18.63
C ALA A 813 9.85 23.38 17.67
N GLY A 814 8.62 23.72 18.10
CA GLY A 814 7.62 24.36 17.25
C GLY A 814 7.98 25.78 16.77
N LYS A 815 9.07 26.37 17.27
CA LYS A 815 9.56 27.72 16.88
C LYS A 815 10.85 27.71 16.05
N SER A 816 11.57 26.59 15.99
CA SER A 816 12.83 26.45 15.23
C SER A 816 12.66 25.40 14.13
N TYR A 817 13.09 25.68 12.90
CA TYR A 817 13.15 24.69 11.82
C TYR A 817 14.16 23.56 12.13
N ASP A 818 15.07 23.80 13.06
CA ASP A 818 15.98 22.81 13.63
C ASP A 818 15.53 22.36 15.00
N ASN A 819 15.59 21.06 15.25
CA ASN A 819 15.23 20.46 16.52
C ASN A 819 16.23 19.38 16.95
N GLY A 820 17.37 19.26 16.26
CA GLY A 820 18.39 18.29 16.58
C GLY A 820 18.00 16.83 16.33
N ILE A 821 16.89 16.52 15.65
CA ILE A 821 16.51 15.12 15.35
C ILE A 821 16.28 14.99 13.84
N LEU A 822 17.11 14.15 13.21
CA LEU A 822 17.01 13.77 11.80
C LEU A 822 16.39 12.37 11.70
N THR A 823 15.14 12.27 11.27
CA THR A 823 14.46 10.99 11.01
C THR A 823 14.80 10.46 9.61
N ALA A 824 14.59 9.17 9.34
CA ALA A 824 14.67 8.67 7.97
C ALA A 824 13.62 9.33 7.04
N TYR A 825 12.51 9.80 7.59
CA TYR A 825 11.52 10.58 6.84
C TYR A 825 12.08 11.95 6.40
N ASP A 826 12.89 12.60 7.22
CA ASP A 826 13.61 13.83 6.85
C ASP A 826 14.63 13.56 5.75
N VAL A 827 15.38 12.45 5.86
CA VAL A 827 16.40 12.04 4.88
C VAL A 827 15.82 11.87 3.48
N LEU A 828 14.59 11.36 3.34
CA LEU A 828 13.92 11.19 2.03
C LEU A 828 13.82 12.48 1.20
N ASN A 829 13.98 13.64 1.82
CA ASN A 829 13.81 14.95 1.18
C ASN A 829 15.13 15.75 1.10
N LEU A 830 16.27 15.14 1.43
CA LEU A 830 17.58 15.79 1.27
C LEU A 830 17.96 15.90 -0.21
N ASP A 831 18.89 16.80 -0.52
CA ASP A 831 19.41 16.95 -1.88
C ASP A 831 20.85 16.44 -2.00
N LEU A 832 21.04 15.15 -1.72
CA LEU A 832 22.40 14.57 -1.68
C LEU A 832 22.93 14.18 -3.06
N ASP A 833 22.06 13.83 -4.00
CA ASP A 833 22.37 13.51 -5.40
C ASP A 833 23.58 12.58 -5.61
N GLU A 834 23.36 11.30 -5.35
CA GLU A 834 24.33 10.22 -5.59
C GLU A 834 25.68 10.32 -4.85
N PRO A 835 25.69 10.50 -3.51
CA PRO A 835 26.93 10.42 -2.76
C PRO A 835 27.60 9.05 -2.98
N GLU A 836 28.93 9.05 -3.17
CA GLU A 836 29.70 7.82 -3.37
C GLU A 836 29.66 6.95 -2.12
N LEU A 837 29.71 7.60 -0.96
CA LEU A 837 29.68 6.95 0.35
C LEU A 837 28.92 7.78 1.37
N VAL A 838 28.04 7.10 2.12
CA VAL A 838 27.43 7.60 3.35
C VAL A 838 27.87 6.72 4.50
N VAL A 839 28.45 7.31 5.55
CA VAL A 839 28.84 6.60 6.78
C VAL A 839 27.98 7.09 7.93
N LEU A 840 27.19 6.18 8.49
CA LEU A 840 26.35 6.42 9.66
C LEU A 840 27.02 5.79 10.88
N SER A 841 28.00 6.50 11.42
CA SER A 841 28.75 6.14 12.63
C SER A 841 27.90 6.43 13.88
N ALA A 842 26.83 5.66 14.00
CA ALA A 842 25.81 5.82 15.03
C ALA A 842 25.14 4.46 15.30
N CYS A 843 24.67 4.25 16.53
CA CYS A 843 24.09 2.99 16.97
C CYS A 843 22.80 2.62 16.21
N GLU A 844 22.66 1.34 15.85
CA GLU A 844 21.43 0.72 15.31
C GLU A 844 20.89 1.36 14.02
N THR A 845 21.75 2.01 13.23
CA THR A 845 21.36 2.76 12.02
C THR A 845 20.98 1.88 10.82
N GLY A 846 21.38 0.60 10.84
CA GLY A 846 20.98 -0.40 9.85
C GLY A 846 19.69 -1.14 10.17
N LEU A 847 19.09 -0.88 11.34
CA LEU A 847 17.80 -1.44 11.71
C LEU A 847 16.65 -0.56 11.19
N GLY A 848 15.47 -1.15 11.06
CA GLY A 848 14.26 -0.48 10.61
C GLY A 848 13.08 -1.44 10.61
N GLU A 849 11.92 -0.97 10.13
CA GLU A 849 10.78 -1.85 9.93
C GLU A 849 11.03 -2.76 8.73
N ILE A 850 11.06 -4.07 8.95
CA ILE A 850 11.31 -5.06 7.90
C ILE A 850 9.99 -5.42 7.25
N GLN A 851 9.90 -5.18 5.95
CA GLN A 851 8.78 -5.62 5.12
C GLN A 851 9.31 -6.73 4.21
N ASN A 852 8.89 -7.97 4.48
CA ASN A 852 9.42 -9.14 3.75
C ASN A 852 9.20 -8.97 2.24
N GLY A 853 10.27 -9.07 1.45
CA GLY A 853 10.25 -8.83 0.00
C GLY A 853 10.28 -7.38 -0.46
N GLU A 854 10.37 -6.41 0.45
CA GLU A 854 10.52 -4.98 0.15
C GLU A 854 11.77 -4.35 0.82
N GLY A 855 12.37 -5.05 1.78
CA GLY A 855 13.57 -4.64 2.49
C GLY A 855 13.29 -3.87 3.79
N VAL A 856 14.27 -3.07 4.23
CA VAL A 856 14.23 -2.35 5.51
C VAL A 856 13.75 -0.90 5.29
N TYR A 857 12.63 -0.54 5.91
CA TYR A 857 12.17 0.85 5.98
C TYR A 857 12.87 1.55 7.14
N GLY A 858 13.83 2.41 6.80
CA GLY A 858 14.66 3.14 7.76
C GLY A 858 15.70 4.01 7.05
N LEU A 859 16.77 4.38 7.78
CA LEU A 859 17.83 5.23 7.25
C LEU A 859 18.52 4.64 6.02
N GLN A 860 18.79 3.33 6.01
CA GLN A 860 19.32 2.62 4.83
C GLN A 860 18.55 2.97 3.56
N ARG A 861 17.24 2.73 3.56
CA ARG A 861 16.40 2.97 2.38
C ARG A 861 16.29 4.45 2.04
N ALA A 862 16.21 5.32 3.04
CA ALA A 862 16.11 6.76 2.81
C ALA A 862 17.36 7.30 2.10
N PHE A 863 18.57 6.91 2.52
CA PHE A 863 19.80 7.31 1.83
C PHE A 863 19.95 6.67 0.44
N ARG A 864 19.49 5.43 0.25
CA ARG A 864 19.45 4.80 -1.08
C ARG A 864 18.53 5.53 -2.05
N ILE A 865 17.36 5.99 -1.59
CA ILE A 865 16.45 6.82 -2.39
C ILE A 865 17.09 8.15 -2.82
N ASN A 866 18.03 8.66 -2.03
CA ASN A 866 18.83 9.84 -2.33
C ASN A 866 20.10 9.55 -3.15
N GLY A 867 20.21 8.33 -3.71
CA GLY A 867 21.27 7.95 -4.64
C GLY A 867 22.56 7.42 -3.98
N ALA A 868 22.62 7.30 -2.65
CA ALA A 868 23.83 6.84 -1.97
C ALA A 868 24.30 5.48 -2.51
N ARG A 869 25.52 5.43 -3.06
CA ARG A 869 26.06 4.22 -3.71
C ARG A 869 26.51 3.17 -2.72
N ASN A 870 27.21 3.62 -1.69
CA ASN A 870 27.65 2.79 -0.58
C ASN A 870 27.15 3.40 0.73
N ILE A 871 26.66 2.54 1.62
CA ILE A 871 26.27 2.97 2.97
C ILE A 871 26.92 2.05 3.99
N ILE A 872 27.68 2.64 4.91
CA ILE A 872 28.20 1.95 6.11
C ILE A 872 27.29 2.33 7.28
N MET A 873 26.78 1.33 7.99
CA MET A 873 25.81 1.49 9.08
C MET A 873 26.01 0.43 10.15
N SER A 874 25.53 0.68 11.37
CA SER A 874 25.66 -0.28 12.47
C SER A 874 24.37 -1.07 12.73
N LEU A 875 24.50 -2.33 13.11
CA LEU A 875 23.38 -3.20 13.49
C LEU A 875 23.11 -3.22 15.01
N TRP A 876 24.09 -2.83 15.82
CA TRP A 876 23.97 -2.74 17.28
C TRP A 876 24.78 -1.56 17.81
N LYS A 877 24.74 -1.37 19.14
CA LYS A 877 25.52 -0.34 19.82
C LYS A 877 27.01 -0.65 19.73
N VAL A 878 27.79 0.33 19.27
CA VAL A 878 29.23 0.21 19.07
C VAL A 878 29.99 1.03 20.11
N ASP A 879 31.23 0.64 20.40
CA ASP A 879 32.11 1.38 21.28
C ASP A 879 32.77 2.55 20.53
N ASP A 880 32.77 3.74 21.14
CA ASP A 880 33.25 4.98 20.51
C ASP A 880 34.74 4.93 20.13
N GLU A 881 35.59 4.38 20.97
CA GLU A 881 37.04 4.35 20.73
C GLU A 881 37.37 3.37 19.61
N ILE A 882 36.76 2.18 19.66
CA ILE A 882 36.89 1.17 18.61
C ILE A 882 36.33 1.67 17.28
N THR A 883 35.22 2.42 17.31
CA THR A 883 34.61 2.99 16.10
C THR A 883 35.54 4.02 15.45
N ASN A 884 36.15 4.92 16.22
CA ASN A 884 37.15 5.86 15.72
C ASN A 884 38.34 5.12 15.06
N GLN A 885 38.87 4.07 15.70
CA GLN A 885 39.96 3.27 15.14
C GLN A 885 39.55 2.57 13.83
N LEU A 886 38.38 1.93 13.82
CA LEU A 886 37.83 1.25 12.66
C LEU A 886 37.69 2.21 11.47
N MET A 887 37.01 3.35 11.67
CA MET A 887 36.77 4.33 10.61
C MET A 887 38.07 4.97 10.15
N THR A 888 38.98 5.34 11.06
CA THR A 888 40.30 5.87 10.72
C THR A 888 41.10 4.90 9.82
N ASN A 889 41.11 3.60 10.17
CA ASN A 889 41.78 2.57 9.37
C ASN A 889 41.10 2.36 8.02
N PHE A 890 39.76 2.38 7.99
CA PHE A 890 38.98 2.30 6.76
C PHE A 890 39.33 3.43 5.79
N TYR A 891 39.30 4.69 6.21
CA TYR A 891 39.61 5.83 5.32
C TYR A 891 41.05 5.81 4.85
N LYS A 892 42.02 5.42 5.69
CA LYS A 892 43.42 5.23 5.26
C LYS A 892 43.54 4.19 4.16
N ASN A 893 42.86 3.05 4.32
CA ASN A 893 42.87 1.97 3.34
C ASN A 893 42.19 2.37 2.02
N TRP A 894 41.03 3.02 2.10
CA TRP A 894 40.25 3.44 0.94
C TRP A 894 41.00 4.49 0.13
N LEU A 895 41.45 5.58 0.77
CA LEU A 895 42.22 6.62 0.09
C LEU A 895 43.64 6.16 -0.30
N GLY A 896 44.12 5.06 0.27
CA GLY A 896 45.32 4.35 -0.16
C GLY A 896 45.16 3.52 -1.45
N GLY A 897 43.98 3.54 -2.10
CA GLY A 897 43.73 2.94 -3.41
C GLY A 897 42.96 1.61 -3.40
N LYS A 898 42.49 1.15 -2.24
CA LYS A 898 41.60 -0.03 -2.16
C LYS A 898 40.16 0.35 -2.51
N SER A 899 39.35 -0.64 -2.90
CA SER A 899 37.90 -0.44 -3.01
C SER A 899 37.30 -0.10 -1.63
N ILE A 900 36.14 0.56 -1.59
CA ILE A 900 35.45 0.87 -0.33
C ILE A 900 35.21 -0.42 0.48
N TYR A 901 34.73 -1.47 -0.19
CA TYR A 901 34.46 -2.75 0.44
C TYR A 901 35.74 -3.39 1.03
N ASP A 902 36.81 -3.50 0.23
CA ASP A 902 38.07 -4.12 0.69
C ASP A 902 38.72 -3.30 1.80
N ALA A 903 38.69 -1.98 1.69
CA ALA A 903 39.19 -1.08 2.72
C ALA A 903 38.47 -1.25 4.06
N PHE A 904 37.15 -1.41 4.02
CA PHE A 904 36.30 -1.59 5.20
C PHE A 904 36.57 -2.96 5.84
N ARG A 905 36.59 -4.01 5.03
CA ARG A 905 36.92 -5.37 5.47
C ARG A 905 38.31 -5.45 6.12
N ASP A 906 39.32 -4.82 5.53
CA ASP A 906 40.67 -4.81 6.10
C ASP A 906 40.73 -4.03 7.41
N ALA A 907 39.96 -2.94 7.55
CA ALA A 907 39.83 -2.24 8.81
C ALA A 907 39.17 -3.12 9.89
N GLN A 908 38.13 -3.90 9.54
CA GLN A 908 37.53 -4.88 10.45
C GLN A 908 38.54 -5.96 10.87
N ALA A 909 39.38 -6.43 9.94
CA ALA A 909 40.41 -7.43 10.24
C ALA A 909 41.46 -6.91 11.24
N VAL A 910 41.83 -5.62 11.16
CA VAL A 910 42.72 -4.98 12.15
C VAL A 910 42.06 -4.95 13.53
N ILE A 911 40.81 -4.49 13.63
CA ILE A 911 40.10 -4.46 14.92
C ILE A 911 39.94 -5.86 15.49
N LYS A 912 39.61 -6.87 14.66
CA LYS A 912 39.51 -8.25 15.11
C LYS A 912 40.82 -8.79 15.70
N HIS A 913 41.96 -8.43 15.11
CA HIS A 913 43.25 -8.89 15.60
C HIS A 913 43.51 -8.39 17.03
N GLU A 914 43.07 -7.17 17.35
CA GLU A 914 43.19 -6.57 18.68
C GLU A 914 42.08 -7.03 19.64
N HIS A 915 40.87 -7.23 19.10
CA HIS A 915 39.65 -7.61 19.80
C HIS A 915 38.94 -8.75 19.07
N PRO A 916 39.23 -10.03 19.40
CA PRO A 916 38.70 -11.18 18.66
C PRO A 916 37.17 -11.30 18.65
N GLU A 917 36.49 -10.74 19.66
CA GLU A 917 35.04 -10.85 19.82
C GLU A 917 34.28 -10.03 18.76
N PRO A 918 33.31 -10.64 18.04
CA PRO A 918 32.59 -9.95 16.95
C PRO A 918 31.83 -8.69 17.35
N TYR A 919 31.53 -8.51 18.64
CA TYR A 919 30.95 -7.29 19.17
C TYR A 919 31.71 -6.03 18.71
N TYR A 920 33.05 -6.09 18.66
CA TYR A 920 33.92 -4.94 18.40
C TYR A 920 34.12 -4.65 16.92
N TRP A 921 34.34 -5.66 16.09
CA TRP A 921 34.65 -5.48 14.66
C TRP A 921 33.45 -5.70 13.74
N GLY A 922 32.42 -6.42 14.20
CA GLY A 922 31.26 -6.82 13.42
C GLY A 922 30.06 -5.89 13.50
N GLY A 923 30.11 -4.82 14.29
CA GLY A 923 28.97 -3.93 14.49
C GLY A 923 28.51 -3.18 13.26
N PHE A 924 29.43 -2.90 12.35
CA PHE A 924 29.18 -2.19 11.10
C PHE A 924 29.07 -3.16 9.91
N VAL A 925 28.13 -2.85 9.02
CA VAL A 925 27.92 -3.51 7.73
C VAL A 925 27.95 -2.49 6.61
N ILE A 926 28.32 -2.94 5.41
CA ILE A 926 28.30 -2.13 4.19
C ILE A 926 27.21 -2.65 3.26
N ILE A 927 26.46 -1.72 2.66
CA ILE A 927 25.41 -2.00 1.68
C ILE A 927 25.70 -1.23 0.40
N GLY A 928 25.71 -1.94 -0.73
CA GLY A 928 26.14 -1.43 -2.03
C GLY A 928 27.51 -1.97 -2.45
N GLU A 929 27.90 -1.67 -3.68
CA GLU A 929 29.24 -1.93 -4.24
C GLU A 929 29.67 -0.76 -5.13
#